data_AF-A0A956MT57-F1
#
_entry.id   AF-A0A956MT57-F1
#
_cell.length_a   1.000
_cell.length_b   1.000
_cell.length_c   1.000
_cell.angle_alpha   90.00
_cell.angle_beta   90.00
_cell.angle_gamma   90.00
#
_symmetry.space_group_name_H-M   'P 1'
#
loop_
_entity.id
_entity.type
_entity.pdbx_description
1 polymer ?
#
loop_
_entity_poly.entity_id
_entity_poly.type
_entity_poly.pdbx_seq_one_letter_code
_entity_poly.pdbx_strand_id
1 'polypeptide(L)'
;MKKFFALLVIVFLAAAGSGNGQTVHFQGFETDISGWDVFGGTFDAVRVASGTNSIASKTGSFHGEAVGSGVGGTEAGSAATNWGVYNSTFPTNGYITKVDVYLDLSATSTNDTRFDFSSAINDAAGSHRRDFVFNAGFYNDSDATGSSPRFVISASNNASRSGAYPKNPGRNPFSITTSGWYTLQHKFYDAGGGVLAVDLSIIDGSGTTIKTWTLTDATDIIGSTIGGNRYGWFANNEFSFLAIDNSERIDVLSCIDEVYVDAATGSDANMGDSPANAKLTVQAGVDMVCEGGTVYVAAGTYVEQVTIAKSLQLLGADAATTIIKAPSTIPVASNPASSVVDINGAGVDVEITGFTVSGPGPTGCGSIGYGIFVGGSANADIHDNKILDIRDEPISGCQNGVGIQIGRSSLSTTGTATITDNEISGFQKNGITVDNAGSNATITGNTVTGAGAVTFIAQNGIQVSRGATAEVNNNTVSGHSYTPANWVSTGMLFYEANVNTDNNTVIENQIGIYHLYGSGLHQNNEVTASSVGTGSPYFYGIIVDPGDNLRVIPDPFDGLTTSNAMKASQIQKASTPPGYSYTLDKNVLTGDGSTDSYGIGAYALGTDVVDFTATGNTVTNWDYGIELYKEPDATLIANIIDCNQIYDNTSYGLLNTTGVSANAVGNWWGAASGPTHVSNPSGSGDVVSDDVVFTPFSFNVYCNNITPKPYIIVADENVKFDGTLLSDGDIHSNGDIAFHNDEKGTHSGNLSAVKDITIDKGVTIDGDATAKRIYEFGDITGTVTDKATVAEIPLPVLSYSAGGPDKTAHKKGSLTLAPGTYGKVKVEKKAVLYLSAGDYYMDELDTDNFAKIVINVDGGAAININVVKDFEIDDHVEIVIEPYGELGSNLVTFSTMQKNKVDIGKYSLVLGNIIAPKAEVHFSDETQFRGTVCAAKVTVEEGVPFLHHDSPASLPKRVVPLDDELELAELEIVPSAFSLSQNYPNPFNPTTVIRYQLPASSEVKLSIYNTTGQLVRTLVNGEMPAGSHAISWDATDNSGQRVASGVYLYIIRAGDAFVQQRKLILMK
;
A
#
# COMPACT_ATOMS: atom_id res chain seq x y z
N MET A 1 1.32 -8.37 -16.18
CA MET A 1 0.59 -7.86 -17.36
C MET A 1 -0.83 -7.46 -16.91
N LYS A 2 -1.03 -6.24 -16.41
CA LYS A 2 -2.35 -5.63 -16.19
C LYS A 2 -2.43 -4.39 -17.08
N LYS A 3 -2.80 -4.60 -18.34
CA LYS A 3 -3.17 -3.57 -19.29
C LYS A 3 -4.59 -3.85 -19.73
N PHE A 4 -5.41 -2.79 -19.73
CA PHE A 4 -6.81 -2.72 -20.20
C PHE A 4 -7.88 -3.31 -19.28
N PHE A 5 -8.54 -2.44 -18.52
CA PHE A 5 -9.97 -2.13 -18.75
C PHE A 5 -10.37 -0.86 -17.97
N ALA A 6 -10.27 0.30 -18.63
CA ALA A 6 -11.10 1.49 -18.35
C ALA A 6 -11.07 2.43 -19.57
N LEU A 7 -11.41 1.88 -20.75
CA LEU A 7 -11.94 2.71 -21.83
C LEU A 7 -13.46 2.77 -21.61
N LEU A 8 -13.92 3.65 -20.73
CA LEU A 8 -15.35 3.99 -20.66
C LEU A 8 -15.57 5.33 -21.34
N VAL A 9 -16.26 5.23 -22.47
CA VAL A 9 -16.88 6.33 -23.21
C VAL A 9 -17.64 7.24 -22.22
N ILE A 10 -17.23 8.50 -22.10
CA ILE A 10 -18.04 9.55 -21.47
C ILE A 10 -19.22 9.82 -22.40
N VAL A 11 -20.31 9.06 -22.20
CA VAL A 11 -21.64 9.45 -22.66
C VAL A 11 -22.23 10.34 -21.57
N PHE A 12 -22.55 11.58 -21.97
CA PHE A 12 -23.32 12.54 -21.18
C PHE A 12 -24.51 11.87 -20.45
N LEU A 13 -24.45 11.86 -19.12
CA LEU A 13 -25.64 11.96 -18.29
C LEU A 13 -25.35 12.98 -17.19
N ALA A 14 -25.95 14.16 -17.34
CA ALA A 14 -26.11 15.12 -16.27
C ALA A 14 -26.97 14.50 -15.17
N ALA A 15 -26.33 13.84 -14.21
CA ALA A 15 -26.92 13.56 -12.91
C ALA A 15 -26.48 14.69 -11.99
N ALA A 16 -27.44 15.50 -11.56
CA ALA A 16 -27.25 16.54 -10.55
C ALA A 16 -26.78 15.90 -9.24
N GLY A 17 -25.47 15.79 -9.08
CA GLY A 17 -24.81 15.56 -7.80
C GLY A 17 -24.75 16.88 -7.04
N SER A 18 -25.03 16.82 -5.74
CA SER A 18 -24.97 17.95 -4.82
C SER A 18 -23.53 18.49 -4.73
N GLY A 19 -23.20 19.47 -5.56
CA GLY A 19 -21.91 20.17 -5.57
C GLY A 19 -22.05 21.60 -5.04
N ASN A 20 -21.01 22.06 -4.36
CA ASN A 20 -20.90 23.31 -3.62
C ASN A 20 -21.61 24.55 -4.20
N GLY A 21 -22.43 25.20 -3.36
CA GLY A 21 -22.43 26.66 -3.11
C GLY A 21 -22.61 27.67 -4.25
N GLN A 22 -22.71 27.28 -5.52
CA GLN A 22 -22.80 28.22 -6.63
C GLN A 22 -24.24 28.68 -6.81
N THR A 23 -24.53 29.94 -6.45
CA THR A 23 -25.83 30.52 -6.75
C THR A 23 -25.87 30.92 -8.22
N VAL A 24 -26.40 30.03 -9.06
CA VAL A 24 -26.70 30.31 -10.46
C VAL A 24 -28.15 30.76 -10.58
N HIS A 25 -28.33 31.95 -11.13
CA HIS A 25 -29.64 32.45 -11.53
C HIS A 25 -29.70 32.50 -13.05
N PHE A 26 -30.45 31.56 -13.63
CA PHE A 26 -30.64 31.43 -15.07
C PHE A 26 -32.05 31.85 -15.47
N GLN A 27 -32.17 32.62 -16.54
CA GLN A 27 -33.43 33.07 -17.13
C GLN A 27 -33.35 32.98 -18.66
N GLY A 28 -33.86 31.88 -19.20
CA GLY A 28 -34.05 31.67 -20.63
C GLY A 28 -35.52 31.75 -21.03
N PHE A 29 -35.82 31.40 -22.28
CA PHE A 29 -37.17 31.47 -22.83
C PHE A 29 -37.79 30.09 -23.09
N GLU A 30 -37.18 29.00 -22.62
CA GLU A 30 -37.66 27.64 -22.92
C GLU A 30 -39.00 27.31 -22.23
N THR A 31 -39.23 27.80 -21.02
CA THR A 31 -40.45 27.50 -20.23
C THR A 31 -41.49 28.60 -20.32
N ASP A 32 -41.09 29.85 -20.09
CA ASP A 32 -41.95 31.03 -20.04
C ASP A 32 -41.08 32.30 -20.18
N ILE A 33 -41.60 33.47 -19.79
CA ILE A 33 -40.87 34.74 -19.71
C ILE A 33 -40.52 35.11 -18.25
N SER A 34 -40.70 34.19 -17.31
CA SER A 34 -40.55 34.50 -15.88
C SER A 34 -39.11 34.92 -15.56
N GLY A 35 -38.98 36.05 -14.86
CA GLY A 35 -37.68 36.63 -14.51
C GLY A 35 -37.24 37.75 -15.46
N TRP A 36 -37.76 37.77 -16.69
CA TRP A 36 -37.83 38.95 -17.52
C TRP A 36 -39.10 39.76 -17.14
N ASP A 37 -39.05 41.09 -17.24
CA ASP A 37 -40.16 42.06 -16.98
C ASP A 37 -40.30 42.61 -15.55
N VAL A 38 -39.16 42.84 -14.89
CA VAL A 38 -39.10 43.35 -13.50
C VAL A 38 -39.71 44.74 -13.29
N PHE A 39 -39.83 45.54 -14.37
CA PHE A 39 -40.38 46.90 -14.32
C PHE A 39 -41.83 47.01 -14.84
N GLY A 40 -42.42 45.92 -15.37
CA GLY A 40 -43.82 45.84 -15.82
C GLY A 40 -44.22 46.86 -16.89
N GLY A 41 -43.47 46.95 -18.00
CA GLY A 41 -43.55 48.03 -18.97
C GLY A 41 -44.32 47.70 -20.26
N THR A 42 -44.39 48.67 -21.18
CA THR A 42 -45.01 48.52 -22.52
C THR A 42 -44.08 47.81 -23.53
N PHE A 43 -42.85 47.46 -23.13
CA PHE A 43 -41.75 46.98 -23.99
C PHE A 43 -41.07 45.71 -23.44
N ASP A 44 -41.87 44.88 -22.77
CA ASP A 44 -41.50 43.58 -22.19
C ASP A 44 -41.04 42.57 -23.26
N ALA A 45 -40.21 41.61 -22.88
CA ALA A 45 -39.71 40.60 -23.83
C ALA A 45 -40.82 39.61 -24.20
N VAL A 46 -40.96 39.32 -25.49
CA VAL A 46 -41.93 38.32 -25.95
C VAL A 46 -41.23 37.02 -26.31
N ARG A 47 -41.68 35.90 -25.73
CA ARG A 47 -41.21 34.57 -26.07
C ARG A 47 -41.70 34.15 -27.47
N VAL A 48 -40.78 33.83 -28.36
CA VAL A 48 -41.04 33.38 -29.74
C VAL A 48 -40.37 32.04 -30.02
N ALA A 49 -40.89 31.28 -30.99
CA ALA A 49 -40.32 29.99 -31.39
C ALA A 49 -39.02 30.18 -32.19
N SER A 50 -38.07 29.26 -32.04
CA SER A 50 -36.86 29.19 -32.86
C SER A 50 -37.20 29.21 -34.35
N GLY A 51 -36.51 30.06 -35.12
CA GLY A 51 -36.77 30.32 -36.53
C GLY A 51 -37.68 31.53 -36.80
N THR A 52 -38.28 32.14 -35.78
CA THR A 52 -38.99 33.42 -35.91
C THR A 52 -38.03 34.49 -36.46
N ASN A 53 -38.51 35.30 -37.41
CA ASN A 53 -37.67 36.29 -38.14
C ASN A 53 -36.40 35.70 -38.78
N SER A 54 -36.39 34.40 -39.10
CA SER A 54 -35.22 33.66 -39.60
C SER A 54 -34.05 33.55 -38.62
N ILE A 55 -34.31 33.72 -37.32
CA ILE A 55 -33.32 33.60 -36.24
C ILE A 55 -33.56 32.28 -35.51
N ALA A 56 -32.61 31.36 -35.59
CA ALA A 56 -32.61 30.18 -34.73
C ALA A 56 -32.25 30.60 -33.30
N SER A 57 -32.94 30.06 -32.29
CA SER A 57 -32.61 30.29 -30.88
C SER A 57 -31.16 29.93 -30.56
N LYS A 58 -30.53 30.63 -29.60
CA LYS A 58 -29.15 30.36 -29.20
C LYS A 58 -29.03 28.99 -28.57
N THR A 59 -29.99 28.64 -27.72
CA THR A 59 -30.19 27.28 -27.22
C THR A 59 -31.67 26.90 -27.27
N GLY A 60 -31.98 25.60 -27.24
CA GLY A 60 -33.35 25.13 -27.14
C GLY A 60 -34.26 25.48 -28.33
N SER A 61 -35.55 25.62 -28.05
CA SER A 61 -36.61 25.78 -29.04
C SER A 61 -37.25 27.18 -29.05
N PHE A 62 -36.89 28.07 -28.12
CA PHE A 62 -37.50 29.39 -27.97
C PHE A 62 -36.45 30.46 -27.65
N HIS A 63 -36.74 31.72 -27.95
CA HIS A 63 -35.92 32.86 -27.55
C HIS A 63 -36.85 34.05 -27.30
N GLY A 64 -36.32 35.16 -26.80
CA GLY A 64 -37.06 36.39 -26.55
C GLY A 64 -36.87 37.42 -27.65
N GLU A 65 -37.90 38.20 -27.94
CA GLU A 65 -37.81 39.41 -28.76
C GLU A 65 -38.13 40.63 -27.88
N ALA A 66 -37.13 41.46 -27.59
CA ALA A 66 -37.28 42.70 -26.85
C ALA A 66 -37.66 43.84 -27.81
N VAL A 67 -38.86 44.41 -27.65
CA VAL A 67 -39.38 45.46 -28.54
C VAL A 67 -38.82 46.82 -28.15
N GLY A 68 -38.35 47.60 -29.13
CA GLY A 68 -37.83 48.95 -28.92
C GLY A 68 -38.82 50.07 -29.24
N SER A 69 -38.53 51.28 -28.77
CA SER A 69 -39.37 52.48 -28.96
C SER A 69 -39.22 53.16 -30.33
N GLY A 70 -38.38 52.60 -31.20
CA GLY A 70 -37.97 53.22 -32.47
C GLY A 70 -36.93 54.34 -32.29
N VAL A 71 -36.29 54.73 -33.41
CA VAL A 71 -35.19 55.71 -33.41
C VAL A 71 -35.64 57.07 -32.89
N GLY A 72 -34.96 57.57 -31.86
CA GLY A 72 -35.27 58.86 -31.22
C GLY A 72 -36.55 58.85 -30.38
N GLY A 73 -37.09 57.68 -30.05
CA GLY A 73 -38.20 57.52 -29.10
C GLY A 73 -37.83 57.94 -27.67
N THR A 74 -38.83 58.04 -26.80
CA THR A 74 -38.59 58.26 -25.35
C THR A 74 -37.86 57.07 -24.77
N GLU A 75 -36.88 57.31 -23.89
CA GLU A 75 -36.13 56.31 -23.09
C GLU A 75 -37.06 55.57 -22.11
N ALA A 76 -38.03 54.84 -22.64
CA ALA A 76 -38.93 53.99 -21.90
C ALA A 76 -38.34 52.58 -21.99
N GLY A 77 -37.70 52.16 -20.90
CA GLY A 77 -36.96 50.91 -20.79
C GLY A 77 -37.61 49.72 -21.48
N SER A 78 -36.78 48.95 -22.20
CA SER A 78 -37.15 47.64 -22.73
C SER A 78 -36.77 46.53 -21.74
N ALA A 79 -37.05 45.27 -22.10
CA ALA A 79 -36.77 44.04 -21.36
C ALA A 79 -35.69 44.13 -20.26
N ALA A 80 -36.05 43.71 -19.04
CA ALA A 80 -35.17 43.73 -17.87
C ALA A 80 -35.25 42.42 -17.09
N THR A 81 -34.14 42.03 -16.48
CA THR A 81 -33.97 40.84 -15.65
C THR A 81 -33.40 41.23 -14.29
N ASN A 82 -33.86 40.62 -13.21
CA ASN A 82 -33.26 40.79 -11.87
C ASN A 82 -32.39 39.60 -11.46
N TRP A 83 -32.11 38.68 -12.39
CA TRP A 83 -31.46 37.41 -12.12
C TRP A 83 -31.97 36.73 -10.84
N GLY A 84 -33.29 36.58 -10.73
CA GLY A 84 -33.95 35.87 -9.65
C GLY A 84 -34.14 36.71 -8.37
N VAL A 85 -33.14 37.44 -7.89
CA VAL A 85 -33.24 38.29 -6.67
C VAL A 85 -32.19 39.42 -6.68
N TYR A 86 -32.56 40.58 -6.12
CA TYR A 86 -31.63 41.67 -5.80
C TYR A 86 -30.72 41.33 -4.61
N ASN A 87 -29.41 41.53 -4.74
CA ASN A 87 -28.45 41.28 -3.66
C ASN A 87 -27.82 42.59 -3.15
N SER A 88 -27.94 42.86 -1.85
CA SER A 88 -27.33 44.03 -1.19
C SER A 88 -25.88 43.81 -0.78
N THR A 89 -25.39 42.57 -0.84
CA THR A 89 -24.04 42.19 -0.42
C THR A 89 -23.20 41.79 -1.62
N PHE A 90 -21.97 42.29 -1.72
CA PHE A 90 -21.05 41.86 -2.77
C PHE A 90 -20.56 40.44 -2.45
N PRO A 91 -20.66 39.48 -3.38
CA PRO A 91 -20.07 38.17 -3.21
C PRO A 91 -18.55 38.27 -3.03
N THR A 92 -17.97 37.45 -2.15
CA THR A 92 -16.55 37.53 -1.74
C THR A 92 -15.58 37.57 -2.92
N ASN A 93 -15.83 36.81 -4.00
CA ASN A 93 -14.97 36.79 -5.19
C ASN A 93 -15.62 37.48 -6.41
N GLY A 94 -16.71 38.21 -6.17
CA GLY A 94 -17.52 38.82 -7.20
C GLY A 94 -18.45 37.85 -7.93
N TYR A 95 -18.98 38.30 -9.06
CA TYR A 95 -19.98 37.56 -9.83
C TYR A 95 -19.93 37.96 -11.30
N ILE A 96 -20.49 37.10 -12.14
CA ILE A 96 -20.63 37.33 -13.57
C ILE A 96 -22.11 37.54 -13.89
N THR A 97 -22.39 38.42 -14.84
CA THR A 97 -23.71 38.56 -15.46
C THR A 97 -23.60 38.47 -16.98
N LYS A 98 -24.55 37.81 -17.64
CA LYS A 98 -24.55 37.59 -19.10
C LYS A 98 -25.93 37.77 -19.70
N VAL A 99 -25.96 38.13 -20.99
CA VAL A 99 -27.14 38.00 -21.87
C VAL A 99 -26.67 37.64 -23.27
N ASP A 100 -27.36 36.73 -23.94
CA ASP A 100 -27.15 36.49 -25.36
C ASP A 100 -28.00 37.43 -26.20
N VAL A 101 -27.41 38.04 -27.22
CA VAL A 101 -28.06 38.96 -28.14
C VAL A 101 -27.72 38.57 -29.58
N TYR A 102 -28.73 38.50 -30.44
CA TYR A 102 -28.53 38.28 -31.86
C TYR A 102 -28.33 39.64 -32.56
N LEU A 103 -27.19 39.78 -33.25
CA LEU A 103 -26.85 41.00 -33.99
C LEU A 103 -27.08 40.76 -35.48
N ASP A 104 -28.15 41.33 -36.04
CA ASP A 104 -28.46 41.22 -37.48
C ASP A 104 -27.90 42.38 -38.30
N LEU A 105 -27.12 42.07 -39.34
CA LEU A 105 -26.48 43.05 -40.23
C LEU A 105 -27.23 43.20 -41.57
N SER A 106 -28.34 42.47 -41.77
CA SER A 106 -29.17 42.62 -42.95
C SER A 106 -29.70 44.07 -43.03
N ALA A 107 -29.60 44.70 -44.19
CA ALA A 107 -29.57 46.16 -44.39
C ALA A 107 -30.90 46.94 -44.14
N THR A 108 -31.74 46.48 -43.22
CA THR A 108 -33.07 47.04 -42.94
C THR A 108 -33.09 48.06 -41.80
N SER A 109 -32.06 48.08 -40.94
CA SER A 109 -31.95 49.05 -39.84
C SER A 109 -31.45 50.41 -40.34
N THR A 110 -32.03 51.49 -39.81
CA THR A 110 -31.56 52.86 -40.07
C THR A 110 -30.15 53.07 -39.53
N ASN A 111 -29.33 53.89 -40.19
CA ASN A 111 -27.99 54.23 -39.67
C ASN A 111 -28.13 54.87 -38.29
N ASP A 112 -27.29 54.47 -37.34
CA ASP A 112 -27.29 54.95 -35.96
C ASP A 112 -28.53 54.53 -35.13
N THR A 113 -29.09 53.36 -35.42
CA THR A 113 -30.08 52.67 -34.56
C THR A 113 -29.34 52.00 -33.41
N ARG A 114 -29.75 52.23 -32.16
CA ARG A 114 -28.97 51.86 -30.97
C ARG A 114 -29.72 50.97 -30.00
N PHE A 115 -28.95 50.21 -29.22
CA PHE A 115 -29.41 49.64 -27.95
C PHE A 115 -28.30 49.77 -26.89
N ASP A 116 -28.71 49.87 -25.63
CA ASP A 116 -27.82 49.96 -24.49
C ASP A 116 -28.20 48.87 -23.49
N PHE A 117 -27.32 47.88 -23.29
CA PHE A 117 -27.52 46.83 -22.30
C PHE A 117 -26.69 47.14 -21.06
N SER A 118 -27.36 47.23 -19.91
CA SER A 118 -26.75 47.54 -18.64
C SER A 118 -26.81 46.37 -17.67
N SER A 119 -25.72 46.18 -16.92
CA SER A 119 -25.71 45.45 -15.64
C SER A 119 -25.46 46.44 -14.51
N ALA A 120 -26.43 46.55 -13.60
CA ALA A 120 -26.45 47.56 -12.55
C ALA A 120 -26.06 46.98 -11.19
N ILE A 121 -25.37 47.80 -10.39
CA ILE A 121 -24.99 47.48 -9.00
C ILE A 121 -25.75 48.35 -8.00
N ASN A 122 -25.82 47.83 -6.78
CA ASN A 122 -26.35 48.56 -5.62
C ASN A 122 -25.25 49.16 -4.76
N ASP A 123 -25.62 50.12 -3.92
CA ASP A 123 -24.84 50.47 -2.74
C ASP A 123 -25.05 49.42 -1.63
N ALA A 124 -24.26 49.52 -0.56
CA ALA A 124 -24.34 48.60 0.59
C ALA A 124 -25.69 48.65 1.34
N ALA A 125 -26.54 49.65 1.06
CA ALA A 125 -27.89 49.77 1.60
C ALA A 125 -28.98 49.20 0.65
N GLY A 126 -28.59 48.69 -0.53
CA GLY A 126 -29.49 48.12 -1.51
C GLY A 126 -30.15 49.14 -2.46
N SER A 127 -29.72 50.41 -2.48
CA SER A 127 -30.17 51.41 -3.45
C SER A 127 -29.33 51.36 -4.73
N HIS A 128 -29.87 51.80 -5.87
CA HIS A 128 -29.12 51.86 -7.13
C HIS A 128 -27.89 52.76 -6.95
N ARG A 129 -26.74 52.30 -7.44
CA ARG A 129 -25.46 53.00 -7.31
C ARG A 129 -24.85 53.36 -8.65
N ARG A 130 -24.67 52.37 -9.53
CA ARG A 130 -24.01 52.59 -10.82
C ARG A 130 -24.44 51.56 -11.85
N ASP A 131 -24.47 52.00 -13.10
CA ASP A 131 -24.68 51.17 -14.27
C ASP A 131 -23.35 50.90 -14.97
N PHE A 132 -23.16 49.67 -15.44
CA PHE A 132 -22.11 49.28 -16.38
C PHE A 132 -22.78 48.87 -17.67
N VAL A 133 -22.39 49.48 -18.79
CA VAL A 133 -23.23 49.53 -20.00
C VAL A 133 -22.43 49.22 -21.25
N PHE A 134 -22.93 48.28 -22.05
CA PHE A 134 -22.58 48.16 -23.45
C PHE A 134 -23.42 49.12 -24.27
N ASN A 135 -22.78 50.10 -24.90
CA ASN A 135 -23.41 50.99 -25.84
C ASN A 135 -23.21 50.48 -27.27
N ALA A 136 -24.27 50.01 -27.91
CA ALA A 136 -24.22 49.40 -29.24
C ALA A 136 -25.02 50.23 -30.26
N GLY A 137 -24.50 50.31 -31.49
CA GLY A 137 -25.20 50.96 -32.60
C GLY A 137 -24.96 50.26 -33.92
N PHE A 138 -26.01 50.16 -34.75
CA PHE A 138 -25.90 49.70 -36.13
C PHE A 138 -25.49 50.84 -37.05
N TYR A 139 -24.51 50.59 -37.91
CA TYR A 139 -23.99 51.57 -38.86
C TYR A 139 -23.77 50.96 -40.24
N ASN A 140 -24.25 51.66 -41.25
CA ASN A 140 -24.03 51.36 -42.67
C ASN A 140 -23.31 52.51 -43.41
N ASP A 141 -22.82 53.50 -42.65
CA ASP A 141 -21.92 54.55 -43.11
C ASP A 141 -20.46 54.07 -43.18
N SER A 142 -19.58 54.95 -43.67
CA SER A 142 -18.13 54.74 -43.69
C SER A 142 -17.42 55.72 -42.78
N ASP A 143 -16.68 55.22 -41.79
CA ASP A 143 -15.84 56.01 -40.89
C ASP A 143 -14.66 55.19 -40.33
N ALA A 144 -13.99 55.71 -39.29
CA ALA A 144 -12.83 55.06 -38.66
C ALA A 144 -13.12 53.68 -38.04
N THR A 145 -14.40 53.31 -37.85
CA THR A 145 -14.81 52.02 -37.28
C THR A 145 -15.13 50.99 -38.36
N GLY A 146 -15.15 51.37 -39.64
CA GLY A 146 -15.37 50.47 -40.77
C GLY A 146 -16.24 51.07 -41.88
N SER A 147 -16.44 50.30 -42.95
CA SER A 147 -17.18 50.73 -44.15
C SER A 147 -18.28 49.75 -44.61
N SER A 148 -18.40 48.59 -43.97
CA SER A 148 -19.50 47.64 -44.19
C SER A 148 -20.57 47.80 -43.10
N PRO A 149 -21.82 47.31 -43.33
CA PRO A 149 -22.81 47.16 -42.26
C PRO A 149 -22.18 46.47 -41.06
N ARG A 150 -22.26 47.11 -39.90
CA ARG A 150 -21.59 46.65 -38.68
C ARG A 150 -22.35 47.12 -37.45
N PHE A 151 -22.22 46.38 -36.36
CA PHE A 151 -22.46 46.93 -35.04
C PHE A 151 -21.16 47.52 -34.52
N VAL A 152 -21.22 48.74 -33.99
CA VAL A 152 -20.12 49.32 -33.22
C VAL A 152 -20.53 49.34 -31.77
N ILE A 153 -19.70 48.79 -30.90
CA ILE A 153 -19.95 48.65 -29.47
C ILE A 153 -18.83 49.30 -28.67
N SER A 154 -19.18 49.99 -27.59
CA SER A 154 -18.23 50.50 -26.59
C SER A 154 -18.76 50.30 -25.18
N ALA A 155 -17.90 50.36 -24.17
CA ALA A 155 -18.28 50.26 -22.76
C ALA A 155 -18.34 51.62 -22.08
N SER A 156 -19.33 51.84 -21.20
CA SER A 156 -19.40 53.03 -20.34
C SER A 156 -20.27 52.83 -19.09
N ASN A 157 -20.50 53.90 -18.35
CA ASN A 157 -21.42 53.98 -17.22
C ASN A 157 -22.68 54.84 -17.52
N ASN A 158 -23.00 55.05 -18.80
CA ASN A 158 -24.17 55.84 -19.24
C ASN A 158 -25.00 55.04 -20.25
N ALA A 159 -26.31 54.93 -20.00
CA ALA A 159 -27.23 54.12 -20.80
C ALA A 159 -28.26 54.93 -21.61
N SER A 160 -28.13 56.26 -21.62
CA SER A 160 -29.04 57.18 -22.32
C SER A 160 -28.55 57.52 -23.73
N ARG A 161 -29.44 57.71 -24.70
CA ARG A 161 -29.06 58.04 -26.10
C ARG A 161 -28.26 59.35 -26.17
N SER A 162 -28.55 60.29 -25.28
CA SER A 162 -27.86 61.59 -25.19
C SER A 162 -26.45 61.51 -24.57
N GLY A 163 -26.19 60.50 -23.74
CA GLY A 163 -24.90 60.28 -23.05
C GLY A 163 -24.05 59.11 -23.57
N ALA A 164 -24.67 58.21 -24.34
CA ALA A 164 -24.07 57.04 -24.98
C ALA A 164 -23.67 57.37 -26.42
N TYR A 165 -22.40 57.17 -26.77
CA TYR A 165 -21.92 57.28 -28.14
C TYR A 165 -21.10 56.03 -28.50
N PRO A 166 -21.70 55.03 -29.18
CA PRO A 166 -21.03 53.77 -29.48
C PRO A 166 -19.72 53.91 -30.24
N LYS A 167 -19.61 54.93 -31.11
CA LYS A 167 -18.40 55.24 -31.90
C LYS A 167 -17.39 56.14 -31.17
N ASN A 168 -17.53 56.38 -29.86
CA ASN A 168 -16.65 57.28 -29.13
C ASN A 168 -15.20 56.76 -29.15
N PRO A 169 -14.26 57.43 -29.83
CA PRO A 169 -12.88 56.95 -29.92
C PRO A 169 -12.20 56.89 -28.55
N GLY A 170 -12.58 57.76 -27.60
CA GLY A 170 -12.09 57.74 -26.23
C GLY A 170 -12.56 56.53 -25.41
N ARG A 171 -13.53 55.75 -25.90
CA ARG A 171 -14.02 54.50 -25.29
C ARG A 171 -13.55 53.25 -26.03
N ASN A 172 -12.60 53.39 -26.97
CA ASN A 172 -12.00 52.30 -27.73
C ASN A 172 -13.06 51.35 -28.36
N PRO A 173 -13.87 51.86 -29.31
CA PRO A 173 -15.02 51.14 -29.84
C PRO A 173 -14.59 49.92 -30.66
N PHE A 174 -15.45 48.91 -30.73
CA PHE A 174 -15.20 47.64 -31.42
C PHE A 174 -16.30 47.33 -32.42
N SER A 175 -15.92 46.84 -33.60
CA SER A 175 -16.85 46.58 -34.71
C SER A 175 -17.10 45.08 -34.89
N ILE A 176 -18.37 44.70 -34.93
CA ILE A 176 -18.84 43.35 -35.28
C ILE A 176 -19.38 43.41 -36.71
N THR A 177 -18.81 42.59 -37.58
CA THR A 177 -19.06 42.60 -39.04
C THR A 177 -19.73 41.32 -39.55
N THR A 178 -20.13 40.43 -38.65
CA THR A 178 -20.85 39.20 -38.96
C THR A 178 -22.14 39.11 -38.16
N SER A 179 -23.22 38.61 -38.77
CA SER A 179 -24.47 38.34 -38.06
C SER A 179 -24.38 37.05 -37.25
N GLY A 180 -25.01 37.04 -36.08
CA GLY A 180 -25.03 35.87 -35.21
C GLY A 180 -25.35 36.21 -33.76
N TRP A 181 -25.34 35.17 -32.93
CA TRP A 181 -25.45 35.30 -31.47
C TRP A 181 -24.12 35.70 -30.86
N TYR A 182 -24.18 36.69 -29.97
CA TYR A 182 -23.06 37.15 -29.15
C TYR A 182 -23.49 37.22 -27.69
N THR A 183 -22.61 36.85 -26.77
CA THR A 183 -22.84 37.03 -25.33
C THR A 183 -22.22 38.34 -24.87
N LEU A 184 -23.02 39.18 -24.22
CA LEU A 184 -22.55 40.39 -23.53
C LEU A 184 -22.34 40.05 -22.06
N GLN A 185 -21.09 40.01 -21.61
CA GLN A 185 -20.71 39.59 -20.27
C GLN A 185 -20.18 40.76 -19.45
N HIS A 186 -20.61 40.86 -18.18
CA HIS A 186 -19.96 41.69 -17.16
C HIS A 186 -19.37 40.78 -16.08
N LYS A 187 -18.07 40.90 -15.78
CA LYS A 187 -17.42 40.23 -14.64
C LYS A 187 -17.07 41.28 -13.59
N PHE A 188 -17.73 41.22 -12.44
CA PHE A 188 -17.50 42.11 -11.30
C PHE A 188 -16.51 41.45 -10.34
N TYR A 189 -15.44 42.14 -9.94
CA TYR A 189 -14.42 41.61 -9.04
C TYR A 189 -13.71 42.72 -8.25
N ASP A 190 -13.04 42.34 -7.16
CA ASP A 190 -12.12 43.24 -6.43
C ASP A 190 -10.78 43.32 -7.18
N ALA A 191 -10.40 44.51 -7.65
CA ALA A 191 -9.11 44.75 -8.30
C ALA A 191 -7.94 44.91 -7.31
N GLY A 192 -8.20 44.76 -6.01
CA GLY A 192 -7.26 44.92 -4.92
C GLY A 192 -7.61 46.12 -4.04
N GLY A 193 -7.46 45.95 -2.73
CA GLY A 193 -7.75 47.00 -1.74
C GLY A 193 -9.26 47.30 -1.58
N GLY A 194 -10.13 46.40 -2.03
CA GLY A 194 -11.59 46.54 -1.95
C GLY A 194 -12.18 47.40 -3.06
N VAL A 195 -11.45 47.70 -4.14
CA VAL A 195 -11.94 48.57 -5.23
C VAL A 195 -12.61 47.73 -6.31
N LEU A 196 -13.84 48.06 -6.67
CA LEU A 196 -14.57 47.37 -7.73
C LEU A 196 -13.92 47.62 -9.10
N ALA A 197 -13.71 46.53 -9.84
CA ALA A 197 -13.52 46.55 -11.28
C ALA A 197 -14.57 45.69 -11.98
N VAL A 198 -14.91 46.10 -13.20
CA VAL A 198 -15.87 45.40 -14.05
C VAL A 198 -15.28 45.22 -15.43
N ASP A 199 -15.11 43.96 -15.85
CA ASP A 199 -14.75 43.62 -17.22
C ASP A 199 -16.03 43.42 -18.04
N LEU A 200 -16.18 44.23 -19.09
CA LEU A 200 -17.24 44.14 -20.08
C LEU A 200 -16.69 43.43 -21.32
N SER A 201 -17.09 42.17 -21.52
CA SER A 201 -16.60 41.31 -22.59
C SER A 201 -17.69 40.97 -23.62
N ILE A 202 -17.28 40.89 -24.89
CA ILE A 202 -18.09 40.35 -25.98
C ILE A 202 -17.55 38.96 -26.32
N ILE A 203 -18.43 37.96 -26.31
CA ILE A 203 -18.11 36.57 -26.64
C ILE A 203 -18.89 36.19 -27.90
N ASP A 204 -18.22 35.57 -28.87
CA ASP A 204 -18.86 35.16 -30.13
C ASP A 204 -19.62 33.82 -30.02
N GLY A 205 -20.28 33.43 -31.11
CA GLY A 205 -21.07 32.19 -31.18
C GLY A 205 -20.28 30.91 -30.91
N SER A 206 -18.94 30.93 -31.00
CA SER A 206 -18.05 29.80 -30.70
C SER A 206 -17.63 29.70 -29.22
N GLY A 207 -17.94 30.73 -28.43
CA GLY A 207 -17.46 30.85 -27.05
C GLY A 207 -16.15 31.63 -26.90
N THR A 208 -15.63 32.23 -27.98
CA THR A 208 -14.37 32.98 -27.94
C THR A 208 -14.62 34.42 -27.50
N THR A 209 -13.88 34.92 -26.51
CA THR A 209 -13.93 36.34 -26.12
C THR A 209 -13.19 37.18 -27.17
N ILE A 210 -13.90 38.09 -27.84
CA ILE A 210 -13.36 38.88 -28.97
C ILE A 210 -13.02 40.32 -28.59
N LYS A 211 -13.54 40.82 -27.46
CA LYS A 211 -13.23 42.16 -26.92
C LYS A 211 -13.52 42.23 -25.44
N THR A 212 -12.67 42.92 -24.67
CA THR A 212 -12.91 43.28 -23.27
C THR A 212 -12.59 44.75 -23.02
N TRP A 213 -13.40 45.42 -22.20
CA TRP A 213 -13.12 46.72 -21.58
C TRP A 213 -13.20 46.61 -20.07
N THR A 214 -12.24 47.19 -19.35
CA THR A 214 -12.27 47.23 -17.87
C THR A 214 -12.67 48.62 -17.41
N LEU A 215 -13.72 48.72 -16.60
CA LEU A 215 -14.13 49.94 -15.92
C LEU A 215 -13.86 49.83 -14.42
N THR A 216 -13.25 50.86 -13.83
CA THR A 216 -12.99 50.94 -12.40
C THR A 216 -13.01 52.40 -11.94
N ASP A 217 -13.46 52.64 -10.71
CA ASP A 217 -13.51 53.95 -10.05
C ASP A 217 -13.06 53.76 -8.60
N ALA A 218 -12.03 54.51 -8.18
CA ALA A 218 -11.46 54.39 -6.84
C ALA A 218 -12.44 54.73 -5.70
N THR A 219 -13.61 55.30 -6.01
CA THR A 219 -14.67 55.59 -5.04
C THR A 219 -15.67 54.45 -4.84
N ASP A 220 -15.63 53.43 -5.69
CA ASP A 220 -16.50 52.25 -5.62
C ASP A 220 -15.82 51.14 -4.80
N ILE A 221 -15.95 51.27 -3.47
CA ILE A 221 -15.37 50.37 -2.48
C ILE A 221 -16.38 49.30 -2.09
N ILE A 222 -16.03 48.04 -2.32
CA ILE A 222 -16.80 46.84 -2.01
C ILE A 222 -17.10 46.76 -0.50
N GLY A 223 -18.36 46.48 -0.16
CA GLY A 223 -18.86 46.40 1.20
C GLY A 223 -19.12 47.76 1.88
N SER A 224 -18.61 48.86 1.32
CA SER A 224 -18.79 50.21 1.84
C SER A 224 -19.73 51.03 0.96
N THR A 225 -19.31 51.36 -0.27
CA THR A 225 -20.13 52.10 -1.24
C THR A 225 -20.77 51.18 -2.28
N ILE A 226 -20.29 49.95 -2.39
CA ILE A 226 -20.84 48.90 -3.27
C ILE A 226 -21.42 47.75 -2.43
N GLY A 227 -22.67 47.41 -2.73
CA GLY A 227 -23.38 46.23 -2.25
C GLY A 227 -23.21 45.07 -3.22
N GLY A 228 -24.29 44.55 -3.82
CA GLY A 228 -24.24 43.45 -4.81
C GLY A 228 -24.87 43.82 -6.16
N ASN A 229 -25.44 42.82 -6.84
CA ASN A 229 -26.13 43.01 -8.12
C ASN A 229 -27.55 43.56 -7.93
N ARG A 230 -27.99 44.37 -8.90
CA ARG A 230 -29.38 44.85 -9.00
C ARG A 230 -30.11 44.17 -10.15
N TYR A 231 -29.95 44.63 -11.38
CA TYR A 231 -30.66 44.09 -12.54
C TYR A 231 -29.82 44.19 -13.80
N GLY A 232 -30.17 43.39 -14.80
CA GLY A 232 -29.84 43.59 -16.20
C GLY A 232 -30.97 44.33 -16.89
N TRP A 233 -30.67 45.31 -17.73
CA TRP A 233 -31.70 46.12 -18.37
C TRP A 233 -31.25 46.66 -19.72
N PHE A 234 -32.09 46.50 -20.75
CA PHE A 234 -31.96 47.23 -22.01
C PHE A 234 -32.55 48.63 -21.86
N ALA A 235 -31.71 49.55 -21.36
CA ALA A 235 -32.08 50.92 -21.00
C ALA A 235 -32.52 51.77 -22.19
N ASN A 236 -31.99 51.45 -23.36
CA ASN A 236 -32.36 52.06 -24.63
C ASN A 236 -32.41 50.94 -25.67
N ASN A 237 -33.46 50.89 -26.48
CA ASN A 237 -33.59 49.95 -27.58
C ASN A 237 -34.44 50.60 -28.67
N GLU A 238 -33.85 50.84 -29.84
CA GLU A 238 -34.51 51.48 -30.97
C GLU A 238 -34.87 50.51 -32.09
N PHE A 239 -34.47 49.25 -31.95
CA PHE A 239 -34.80 48.22 -32.92
C PHE A 239 -36.28 47.85 -32.80
N SER A 240 -36.92 47.51 -33.92
CA SER A 240 -38.31 47.02 -33.92
C SER A 240 -38.46 45.79 -33.03
N PHE A 241 -37.42 44.97 -32.98
CA PHE A 241 -37.20 43.94 -31.98
C PHE A 241 -35.70 43.68 -31.88
N LEU A 242 -35.24 43.19 -30.72
CA LEU A 242 -33.91 42.65 -30.51
C LEU A 242 -34.06 41.22 -30.01
N ALA A 243 -33.54 40.24 -30.76
CA ALA A 243 -33.57 38.86 -30.32
C ALA A 243 -32.54 38.65 -29.20
N ILE A 244 -33.02 38.15 -28.08
CA ILE A 244 -32.27 37.91 -26.85
C ILE A 244 -32.53 36.49 -26.35
N ASP A 245 -31.54 35.91 -25.69
CA ASP A 245 -31.66 34.58 -25.09
C ASP A 245 -30.77 34.50 -23.84
N ASN A 246 -30.90 33.43 -23.06
CA ASN A 246 -30.09 33.07 -21.88
C ASN A 246 -29.49 34.26 -21.11
N SER A 247 -30.22 34.76 -20.11
CA SER A 247 -29.62 35.68 -19.15
C SER A 247 -29.27 35.02 -17.84
N GLU A 248 -28.05 35.28 -17.36
CA GLU A 248 -27.46 34.54 -16.26
C GLU A 248 -26.76 35.47 -15.27
N ARG A 249 -26.81 35.10 -14.00
CA ARG A 249 -25.90 35.60 -12.96
C ARG A 249 -25.31 34.44 -12.18
N ILE A 250 -24.00 34.47 -12.01
CA ILE A 250 -23.20 33.38 -11.45
C ILE A 250 -22.27 33.94 -10.37
N ASP A 251 -22.35 33.44 -9.14
CA ASP A 251 -21.34 33.70 -8.11
C ASP A 251 -19.97 33.13 -8.53
N VAL A 252 -18.91 33.90 -8.36
CA VAL A 252 -17.55 33.37 -8.49
C VAL A 252 -17.22 32.61 -7.21
N LEU A 253 -17.15 31.27 -7.31
CA LEU A 253 -16.80 30.41 -6.19
C LEU A 253 -15.36 30.69 -5.71
N SER A 254 -15.11 30.51 -4.41
CA SER A 254 -13.76 30.59 -3.83
C SER A 254 -12.92 29.35 -4.12
N CYS A 255 -13.60 28.21 -4.31
CA CYS A 255 -13.02 26.93 -4.68
C CYS A 255 -14.09 26.07 -5.37
N ILE A 256 -13.69 25.03 -6.12
CA ILE A 256 -14.59 24.02 -6.68
C ILE A 256 -14.12 22.61 -6.30
N ASP A 257 -15.04 21.63 -6.23
CA ASP A 257 -14.72 20.28 -5.76
C ASP A 257 -13.86 19.48 -6.74
N GLU A 258 -14.07 19.67 -8.04
CA GLU A 258 -13.30 19.04 -9.11
C GLU A 258 -12.68 20.12 -10.00
N VAL A 259 -11.36 20.09 -10.15
CA VAL A 259 -10.62 21.02 -11.00
C VAL A 259 -9.90 20.28 -12.13
N TYR A 260 -10.07 20.74 -13.35
CA TYR A 260 -9.40 20.22 -14.53
C TYR A 260 -8.21 21.11 -14.92
N VAL A 261 -7.07 20.51 -15.22
CA VAL A 261 -5.82 21.17 -15.65
C VAL A 261 -5.36 20.59 -16.99
N ASP A 262 -4.99 21.46 -17.94
CA ASP A 262 -4.47 21.07 -19.26
C ASP A 262 -3.42 22.08 -19.76
N ALA A 263 -2.16 21.63 -19.88
CA ALA A 263 -1.04 22.44 -20.36
C ALA A 263 -1.19 22.94 -21.81
N ALA A 264 -1.97 22.25 -22.64
CA ALA A 264 -2.10 22.55 -24.07
C ALA A 264 -3.23 23.54 -24.37
N THR A 265 -4.35 23.43 -23.66
CA THR A 265 -5.57 24.21 -23.95
C THR A 265 -6.05 25.08 -22.79
N GLY A 266 -5.52 24.89 -21.59
CA GLY A 266 -5.96 25.58 -20.38
C GLY A 266 -5.54 27.05 -20.29
N SER A 267 -6.16 27.75 -19.34
CA SER A 267 -5.79 29.11 -18.94
C SER A 267 -5.99 29.27 -17.43
N ASP A 268 -5.04 29.85 -16.70
CA ASP A 268 -5.19 30.05 -15.25
C ASP A 268 -6.29 31.07 -14.89
N ALA A 269 -6.73 31.86 -15.87
CA ALA A 269 -7.90 32.73 -15.75
C ALA A 269 -9.23 31.96 -15.79
N ASN A 270 -9.24 30.72 -16.27
CA ASN A 270 -10.42 29.85 -16.30
C ASN A 270 -10.81 29.41 -14.89
N MET A 271 -12.03 28.88 -14.71
CA MET A 271 -12.43 28.33 -13.40
C MET A 271 -11.89 26.92 -13.17
N GLY A 272 -11.60 26.15 -14.22
CA GLY A 272 -11.20 24.75 -14.08
C GLY A 272 -12.36 23.80 -13.83
N ASP A 273 -13.61 24.24 -14.02
CA ASP A 273 -14.84 23.49 -13.72
C ASP A 273 -15.25 22.47 -14.80
N SER A 274 -14.49 22.40 -15.90
CA SER A 274 -14.64 21.38 -16.93
C SER A 274 -13.35 21.26 -17.75
N PRO A 275 -13.15 20.16 -18.49
CA PRO A 275 -12.01 20.02 -19.40
C PRO A 275 -11.90 21.14 -20.45
N ALA A 276 -13.04 21.65 -20.93
CA ALA A 276 -13.07 22.76 -21.90
C ALA A 276 -12.72 24.13 -21.27
N ASN A 277 -12.78 24.22 -19.94
CA ASN A 277 -12.49 25.41 -19.15
C ASN A 277 -11.36 25.13 -18.15
N ALA A 278 -10.39 24.29 -18.54
CA ALA A 278 -9.32 23.83 -17.67
C ALA A 278 -8.35 24.96 -17.28
N LYS A 279 -7.72 24.84 -16.10
CA LYS A 279 -6.56 25.63 -15.69
C LYS A 279 -5.35 25.27 -16.54
N LEU A 280 -4.38 26.18 -16.67
CA LEU A 280 -3.16 25.94 -17.44
C LEU A 280 -2.10 25.22 -16.58
N THR A 281 -1.96 25.62 -15.32
CA THR A 281 -0.93 25.12 -14.40
C THR A 281 -1.54 24.23 -13.32
N VAL A 282 -0.75 23.27 -12.83
CA VAL A 282 -1.12 22.38 -11.74
C VAL A 282 -1.31 23.20 -10.45
N GLN A 283 -0.44 24.19 -10.19
CA GLN A 283 -0.59 25.07 -9.04
C GLN A 283 -1.92 25.83 -9.06
N ALA A 284 -2.33 26.37 -10.21
CA ALA A 284 -3.64 27.03 -10.31
C ALA A 284 -4.81 26.06 -10.09
N GLY A 285 -4.63 24.78 -10.42
CA GLY A 285 -5.57 23.72 -10.07
C GLY A 285 -5.65 23.48 -8.57
N VAL A 286 -4.50 23.28 -7.93
CA VAL A 286 -4.36 23.13 -6.47
C VAL A 286 -4.92 24.34 -5.72
N ASP A 287 -4.68 25.56 -6.19
CA ASP A 287 -5.21 26.77 -5.55
C ASP A 287 -6.74 26.83 -5.61
N MET A 288 -7.31 26.41 -6.75
CA MET A 288 -8.75 26.47 -7.03
C MET A 288 -9.56 25.34 -6.39
N VAL A 289 -8.97 24.18 -6.10
CA VAL A 289 -9.74 23.05 -5.56
C VAL A 289 -10.19 23.31 -4.12
N CYS A 290 -11.36 22.85 -3.73
CA CYS A 290 -11.76 22.89 -2.32
C CYS A 290 -10.91 21.89 -1.50
N GLU A 291 -10.77 22.14 -0.19
CA GLU A 291 -10.13 21.18 0.70
C GLU A 291 -10.88 19.84 0.67
N GLY A 292 -10.16 18.75 0.42
CA GLY A 292 -10.69 17.41 0.20
C GLY A 292 -11.16 17.13 -1.23
N GLY A 293 -11.08 18.10 -2.15
CA GLY A 293 -11.48 17.94 -3.55
C GLY A 293 -10.40 17.31 -4.43
N THR A 294 -10.68 17.21 -5.73
CA THR A 294 -9.85 16.50 -6.72
C THR A 294 -9.35 17.43 -7.82
N VAL A 295 -8.06 17.31 -8.18
CA VAL A 295 -7.44 17.97 -9.32
C VAL A 295 -7.08 16.92 -10.37
N TYR A 296 -7.78 16.96 -11.50
CA TYR A 296 -7.52 16.12 -12.67
C TYR A 296 -6.55 16.82 -13.61
N VAL A 297 -5.39 16.21 -13.86
CA VAL A 297 -4.33 16.78 -14.70
C VAL A 297 -4.20 15.97 -15.99
N ALA A 298 -4.52 16.61 -17.12
CA ALA A 298 -4.39 16.01 -18.44
C ALA A 298 -2.93 15.73 -18.80
N ALA A 299 -2.71 14.77 -19.69
CA ALA A 299 -1.38 14.46 -20.23
C ALA A 299 -0.70 15.72 -20.79
N GLY A 300 0.54 15.94 -20.42
CA GLY A 300 1.27 17.17 -20.71
C GLY A 300 2.52 17.33 -19.86
N THR A 301 3.33 18.35 -20.17
CA THR A 301 4.49 18.74 -19.34
C THR A 301 4.21 20.08 -18.68
N TYR A 302 4.18 20.06 -17.36
CA TYR A 302 3.93 21.20 -16.48
C TYR A 302 5.25 21.62 -15.86
N VAL A 303 5.84 22.71 -16.34
CA VAL A 303 7.15 23.20 -15.87
C VAL A 303 6.94 24.18 -14.73
N GLU A 304 6.80 23.66 -13.53
CA GLU A 304 6.45 24.43 -12.33
C GLU A 304 6.86 23.69 -11.04
N GLN A 305 6.81 24.42 -9.93
CA GLN A 305 6.81 23.86 -8.59
C GLN A 305 5.36 23.84 -8.10
N VAL A 306 4.95 22.75 -7.45
CA VAL A 306 3.60 22.61 -6.88
C VAL A 306 3.69 22.56 -5.35
N THR A 307 3.05 23.50 -4.68
CA THR A 307 2.94 23.55 -3.22
C THR A 307 1.51 23.27 -2.79
N ILE A 308 1.36 22.26 -1.92
CA ILE A 308 0.09 21.75 -1.43
C ILE A 308 0.04 21.91 0.08
N ALA A 309 -0.86 22.77 0.55
CA ALA A 309 -1.03 23.11 1.97
C ALA A 309 -2.45 22.83 2.50
N LYS A 310 -3.22 22.03 1.77
CA LYS A 310 -4.58 21.59 2.11
C LYS A 310 -4.80 20.18 1.57
N SER A 311 -5.69 19.43 2.20
CA SER A 311 -6.01 18.07 1.75
C SER A 311 -6.63 18.08 0.36
N LEU A 312 -6.26 17.14 -0.52
CA LEU A 312 -6.79 17.00 -1.88
C LEU A 312 -6.33 15.69 -2.53
N GLN A 313 -6.96 15.33 -3.65
CA GLN A 313 -6.45 14.33 -4.57
C GLN A 313 -5.83 14.99 -5.80
N LEU A 314 -4.60 14.62 -6.15
CA LEU A 314 -3.92 15.09 -7.35
C LEU A 314 -3.73 13.90 -8.30
N LEU A 315 -4.51 13.87 -9.38
CA LEU A 315 -4.64 12.72 -10.28
C LEU A 315 -4.13 13.06 -11.68
N GLY A 316 -3.02 12.45 -12.07
CA GLY A 316 -2.47 12.54 -13.42
C GLY A 316 -3.13 11.53 -14.35
N ALA A 317 -3.27 11.89 -15.63
CA ALA A 317 -3.91 11.02 -16.61
C ALA A 317 -3.19 9.67 -16.82
N ASP A 318 -1.86 9.68 -16.77
CA ASP A 318 -0.98 8.51 -16.90
C ASP A 318 0.47 8.95 -16.58
N ALA A 319 1.18 8.20 -15.74
CA ALA A 319 2.53 8.56 -15.29
C ALA A 319 3.56 8.65 -16.43
N ALA A 320 3.35 7.96 -17.56
CA ALA A 320 4.22 8.07 -18.73
C ALA A 320 4.01 9.35 -19.55
N THR A 321 2.91 10.07 -19.34
CA THR A 321 2.53 11.23 -20.18
C THR A 321 2.19 12.51 -19.40
N THR A 322 2.00 12.42 -18.08
CA THR A 322 1.68 13.56 -17.22
C THR A 322 2.90 13.91 -16.37
N ILE A 323 3.60 14.99 -16.73
CA ILE A 323 4.93 15.30 -16.19
C ILE A 323 4.89 16.62 -15.42
N ILE A 324 5.17 16.60 -14.11
CA ILE A 324 5.50 17.80 -13.33
C ILE A 324 7.03 17.93 -13.34
N LYS A 325 7.54 18.94 -14.05
CA LYS A 325 8.96 19.14 -14.30
C LYS A 325 9.50 20.32 -13.53
N ALA A 326 10.65 20.14 -12.88
CA ALA A 326 11.36 21.19 -12.18
C ALA A 326 11.55 22.45 -13.07
N PRO A 327 11.19 23.65 -12.56
CA PRO A 327 11.35 24.88 -13.30
C PRO A 327 12.82 25.31 -13.38
N SER A 328 13.14 26.26 -14.27
CA SER A 328 14.49 26.85 -14.37
C SER A 328 14.93 27.62 -13.12
N THR A 329 14.01 27.87 -12.20
CA THR A 329 14.25 28.51 -10.90
C THR A 329 13.45 27.78 -9.82
N ILE A 330 14.15 27.05 -8.98
CA ILE A 330 13.63 26.39 -7.77
C ILE A 330 14.49 26.88 -6.59
N PRO A 331 13.96 26.97 -5.36
CA PRO A 331 14.80 27.29 -4.21
C PRO A 331 16.03 26.37 -4.13
N VAL A 332 17.18 26.92 -3.75
CA VAL A 332 18.38 26.10 -3.50
C VAL A 332 18.10 25.03 -2.46
N ALA A 333 18.80 23.90 -2.53
CA ALA A 333 18.54 22.73 -1.70
C ALA A 333 18.52 23.01 -0.18
N SER A 334 19.18 24.08 0.30
CA SER A 334 19.16 24.48 1.72
C SER A 334 17.83 25.05 2.19
N ASN A 335 16.93 25.34 1.27
CA ASN A 335 15.57 25.75 1.56
C ASN A 335 14.67 24.50 1.69
N PRO A 336 13.86 24.39 2.76
CA PRO A 336 12.83 23.36 2.90
C PRO A 336 11.92 23.19 1.68
N ALA A 337 11.60 24.29 1.00
CA ALA A 337 10.75 24.32 -0.19
C ALA A 337 11.53 23.98 -1.48
N SER A 338 12.70 23.35 -1.42
CA SER A 338 13.47 22.94 -2.60
C SER A 338 12.98 21.60 -3.14
N SER A 339 11.70 21.54 -3.53
CA SER A 339 11.07 20.34 -4.09
C SER A 339 10.29 20.63 -5.37
N VAL A 340 10.11 19.65 -6.24
CA VAL A 340 9.19 19.79 -7.38
C VAL A 340 7.74 19.81 -6.88
N VAL A 341 7.43 18.94 -5.92
CA VAL A 341 6.16 18.91 -5.19
C VAL A 341 6.43 19.05 -3.69
N ASP A 342 5.85 20.06 -3.05
CA ASP A 342 5.94 20.33 -1.60
C ASP A 342 4.57 20.11 -0.94
N ILE A 343 4.45 19.04 -0.14
CA ILE A 343 3.24 18.72 0.64
C ILE A 343 3.53 19.08 2.10
N ASN A 344 2.85 20.10 2.62
CA ASN A 344 3.22 20.67 3.91
C ASN A 344 2.04 21.20 4.70
N GLY A 345 1.94 20.82 5.97
CA GLY A 345 0.99 21.40 6.92
C GLY A 345 0.29 20.37 7.80
N ALA A 346 0.00 20.77 9.03
CA ALA A 346 -0.67 19.90 9.99
C ALA A 346 -2.12 19.62 9.54
N GLY A 347 -2.50 18.35 9.48
CA GLY A 347 -3.84 17.93 9.04
C GLY A 347 -4.04 17.90 7.52
N VAL A 348 -2.98 18.17 6.75
CA VAL A 348 -2.98 18.01 5.28
C VAL A 348 -2.86 16.53 4.94
N ASP A 349 -3.77 16.06 4.08
CA ASP A 349 -3.82 14.67 3.58
C ASP A 349 -3.94 14.68 2.05
N VAL A 350 -2.94 14.14 1.36
CA VAL A 350 -2.81 14.27 -0.10
C VAL A 350 -2.61 12.92 -0.76
N GLU A 351 -3.44 12.62 -1.76
CA GLU A 351 -3.18 11.54 -2.72
C GLU A 351 -2.48 12.12 -3.96
N ILE A 352 -1.39 11.48 -4.41
CA ILE A 352 -0.71 11.80 -5.66
C ILE A 352 -0.46 10.53 -6.47
N THR A 353 -1.05 10.48 -7.66
CA THR A 353 -0.94 9.30 -8.54
C THR A 353 -0.96 9.67 -10.02
N GLY A 354 -0.34 8.83 -10.86
CA GLY A 354 -0.36 8.98 -12.31
C GLY A 354 0.56 10.08 -12.85
N PHE A 355 1.62 10.43 -12.12
CA PHE A 355 2.59 11.45 -12.56
C PHE A 355 3.99 10.89 -12.80
N THR A 356 4.71 11.53 -13.74
CA THR A 356 6.16 11.66 -13.63
C THR A 356 6.48 12.97 -12.89
N VAL A 357 7.19 12.90 -11.76
CA VAL A 357 7.80 14.06 -11.10
C VAL A 357 9.29 14.08 -11.45
N SER A 358 9.73 15.11 -12.18
CA SER A 358 11.04 15.09 -12.83
C SER A 358 11.89 16.32 -12.55
N GLY A 359 13.19 16.10 -12.35
CA GLY A 359 14.22 17.12 -12.52
C GLY A 359 14.75 17.17 -13.97
N PRO A 360 16.06 17.45 -14.18
CA PRO A 360 17.02 17.93 -13.19
C PRO A 360 16.69 19.34 -12.72
N GLY A 361 17.29 19.73 -11.59
CA GLY A 361 17.29 21.12 -11.15
C GLY A 361 18.09 22.02 -12.09
N PRO A 362 18.13 23.34 -11.82
CA PRO A 362 19.02 24.28 -12.51
C PRO A 362 20.51 23.89 -12.43
N THR A 363 21.39 24.65 -13.09
CA THR A 363 22.82 24.31 -13.10
C THR A 363 23.51 24.63 -11.77
N GLY A 364 24.38 23.73 -11.32
CA GLY A 364 25.25 23.93 -10.15
C GLY A 364 24.88 23.04 -8.96
N CYS A 365 25.81 22.95 -8.01
CA CYS A 365 25.66 22.18 -6.77
C CYS A 365 24.48 22.66 -5.92
N GLY A 366 23.62 21.75 -5.47
CA GLY A 366 22.50 22.09 -4.60
C GLY A 366 21.35 22.78 -5.32
N SER A 367 21.17 22.50 -6.61
CA SER A 367 20.16 23.17 -7.43
C SER A 367 18.75 22.61 -7.22
N ILE A 368 18.61 21.40 -6.66
CA ILE A 368 17.34 20.79 -6.29
C ILE A 368 17.50 19.92 -5.05
N GLY A 369 16.61 20.09 -4.07
CA GLY A 369 16.58 19.28 -2.85
C GLY A 369 15.88 17.95 -3.08
N TYR A 370 14.63 18.00 -3.54
CA TYR A 370 13.68 16.90 -3.48
C TYR A 370 12.82 16.78 -4.76
N GLY A 371 12.35 15.58 -5.09
CA GLY A 371 11.26 15.40 -6.04
C GLY A 371 9.95 15.72 -5.36
N ILE A 372 9.57 14.87 -4.41
CA ILE A 372 8.43 15.06 -3.52
C ILE A 372 8.94 15.25 -2.09
N PHE A 373 8.49 16.30 -1.42
CA PHE A 373 8.76 16.55 0.00
C PHE A 373 7.45 16.51 0.79
N VAL A 374 7.41 15.75 1.88
CA VAL A 374 6.27 15.69 2.81
C VAL A 374 6.73 16.14 4.20
N GLY A 375 6.19 17.26 4.68
CA GLY A 375 6.60 17.89 5.93
C GLY A 375 5.45 18.53 6.70
N GLY A 376 5.78 19.16 7.83
CA GLY A 376 4.82 19.93 8.62
C GLY A 376 3.74 19.07 9.29
N SER A 377 4.03 17.79 9.52
CA SER A 377 3.09 16.77 9.99
C SER A 377 1.95 16.47 9.00
N ALA A 378 2.18 16.69 7.70
CA ALA A 378 1.29 16.23 6.63
C ALA A 378 1.32 14.71 6.46
N ASN A 379 0.26 14.19 5.86
CA ASN A 379 0.12 12.82 5.36
C ASN A 379 0.07 12.81 3.83
N ALA A 380 0.67 11.79 3.20
CA ALA A 380 0.59 11.60 1.76
C ALA A 380 0.42 10.13 1.37
N ASP A 381 -0.45 9.86 0.40
CA ASP A 381 -0.49 8.60 -0.35
C ASP A 381 0.16 8.83 -1.73
N ILE A 382 1.32 8.22 -1.96
CA ILE A 382 2.16 8.43 -3.13
C ILE A 382 2.23 7.11 -3.89
N HIS A 383 1.47 6.97 -4.97
CA HIS A 383 1.39 5.69 -5.69
C HIS A 383 1.28 5.77 -7.21
N ASP A 384 1.76 4.73 -7.91
CA ASP A 384 1.76 4.63 -9.37
C ASP A 384 2.44 5.81 -10.09
N ASN A 385 3.51 6.37 -9.51
CA ASN A 385 4.26 7.48 -10.08
C ASN A 385 5.65 7.07 -10.60
N LYS A 386 6.25 7.93 -11.44
CA LYS A 386 7.67 7.90 -11.79
C LYS A 386 8.38 9.11 -11.18
N ILE A 387 9.44 8.91 -10.41
CA ILE A 387 10.24 9.99 -9.82
C ILE A 387 11.63 9.97 -10.45
N LEU A 388 11.89 10.91 -11.35
CA LEU A 388 13.00 10.82 -12.30
C LEU A 388 13.95 12.02 -12.21
N ASP A 389 15.25 11.76 -12.39
CA ASP A 389 16.26 12.80 -12.58
C ASP A 389 16.27 13.88 -11.48
N ILE A 390 16.00 13.53 -10.22
CA ILE A 390 16.08 14.48 -9.11
C ILE A 390 17.56 14.70 -8.73
N ARG A 391 18.23 15.57 -9.49
CA ARG A 391 19.67 15.79 -9.43
C ARG A 391 20.08 17.17 -9.95
N ASP A 392 21.32 17.55 -9.68
CA ASP A 392 21.94 18.71 -10.32
C ASP A 392 22.18 18.45 -11.83
N GLU A 393 22.37 19.53 -12.59
CA GLU A 393 22.79 19.47 -14.00
C GLU A 393 24.12 20.23 -14.23
N PRO A 394 25.21 19.55 -14.63
CA PRO A 394 25.38 18.09 -14.64
C PRO A 394 25.36 17.50 -13.22
N ILE A 395 25.20 16.17 -13.11
CA ILE A 395 25.24 15.47 -11.81
C ILE A 395 26.54 15.80 -11.05
N SER A 396 26.42 16.00 -9.74
CA SER A 396 27.52 16.43 -8.90
C SER A 396 27.68 15.55 -7.65
N GLY A 397 28.74 15.77 -6.86
CA GLY A 397 28.95 15.11 -5.57
C GLY A 397 28.20 15.77 -4.41
N CYS A 398 27.29 16.70 -4.70
CA CYS A 398 26.60 17.45 -3.66
C CYS A 398 25.49 16.64 -2.99
N GLN A 399 25.39 16.79 -1.67
CA GLN A 399 24.49 16.04 -0.81
C GLN A 399 23.05 16.60 -0.94
N ASN A 400 22.44 16.46 -2.11
CA ASN A 400 21.09 16.89 -2.45
C ASN A 400 20.51 15.98 -3.55
N GLY A 401 19.25 16.22 -3.93
CA GLY A 401 18.57 15.47 -4.97
C GLY A 401 18.08 14.12 -4.47
N VAL A 402 17.07 14.16 -3.59
CA VAL A 402 16.38 12.99 -3.04
C VAL A 402 15.05 12.81 -3.76
N GLY A 403 14.73 11.61 -4.26
CA GLY A 403 13.47 11.34 -4.97
C GLY A 403 12.23 11.70 -4.14
N ILE A 404 12.03 10.99 -3.03
CA ILE A 404 10.92 11.22 -2.08
C ILE A 404 11.49 11.42 -0.67
N GLN A 405 11.13 12.52 -0.01
CA GLN A 405 11.59 12.87 1.33
C GLN A 405 10.41 13.04 2.29
N ILE A 406 10.36 12.22 3.34
CA ILE A 406 9.34 12.25 4.40
C ILE A 406 9.97 12.74 5.71
N GLY A 407 9.55 13.92 6.16
CA GLY A 407 10.15 14.61 7.30
C GLY A 407 11.63 14.93 7.11
N ARG A 408 12.20 15.74 8.02
CA ARG A 408 13.63 16.08 7.97
C ARG A 408 14.12 16.62 9.31
N SER A 409 15.09 15.94 9.89
CA SER A 409 15.68 16.26 11.21
C SER A 409 16.37 17.62 11.22
N SER A 410 17.14 17.94 10.17
CA SER A 410 17.82 19.24 10.02
C SER A 410 16.86 20.43 9.89
N LEU A 411 15.59 20.15 9.54
CA LEU A 411 14.53 21.15 9.44
C LEU A 411 13.53 21.08 10.59
N SER A 412 13.74 20.16 11.56
CA SER A 412 12.83 19.91 12.68
C SER A 412 11.39 19.68 12.22
N THR A 413 11.21 18.95 11.13
CA THR A 413 9.90 18.70 10.50
C THR A 413 9.63 17.21 10.40
N THR A 414 8.36 16.83 10.49
CA THR A 414 7.90 15.44 10.40
C THR A 414 6.92 15.28 9.26
N GLY A 415 6.76 14.06 8.76
CA GLY A 415 5.77 13.70 7.75
C GLY A 415 5.35 12.23 7.88
N THR A 416 4.19 11.90 7.33
CA THR A 416 3.72 10.52 7.21
C THR A 416 3.44 10.21 5.74
N ALA A 417 3.78 9.01 5.26
CA ALA A 417 3.39 8.62 3.92
C ALA A 417 3.18 7.11 3.71
N THR A 418 2.25 6.78 2.82
CA THR A 418 2.19 5.49 2.14
C THR A 418 2.84 5.66 0.77
N ILE A 419 3.84 4.85 0.45
CA ILE A 419 4.62 4.97 -0.80
C ILE A 419 4.55 3.63 -1.51
N THR A 420 3.71 3.53 -2.56
CA THR A 420 3.43 2.25 -3.22
C THR A 420 3.59 2.26 -4.73
N ASP A 421 4.11 1.19 -5.31
CA ASP A 421 4.15 0.97 -6.77
C ASP A 421 4.77 2.13 -7.59
N ASN A 422 5.76 2.84 -7.02
CA ASN A 422 6.47 3.91 -7.72
C ASN A 422 7.77 3.42 -8.38
N GLU A 423 8.16 4.05 -9.48
CA GLU A 423 9.46 3.86 -10.15
C GLU A 423 10.37 5.08 -9.90
N ILE A 424 11.47 4.90 -9.18
CA ILE A 424 12.39 5.98 -8.78
C ILE A 424 13.79 5.73 -9.35
N SER A 425 14.30 6.66 -10.16
CA SER A 425 15.65 6.54 -10.75
C SER A 425 16.25 7.90 -11.14
N GLY A 426 17.56 7.93 -11.40
CA GLY A 426 18.26 9.15 -11.82
C GLY A 426 18.40 10.24 -10.74
N PHE A 427 18.07 9.92 -9.48
CA PHE A 427 18.29 10.82 -8.34
C PHE A 427 19.78 10.96 -8.02
N GLN A 428 20.18 12.05 -7.36
CA GLN A 428 21.58 12.31 -7.02
C GLN A 428 22.00 11.64 -5.72
N LYS A 429 21.28 11.84 -4.62
CA LYS A 429 21.67 11.33 -3.29
C LYS A 429 20.89 10.10 -2.87
N ASN A 430 19.58 10.24 -2.62
CA ASN A 430 18.75 9.12 -2.16
C ASN A 430 17.50 8.92 -3.03
N GLY A 431 17.01 7.68 -3.12
CA GLY A 431 15.75 7.37 -3.78
C GLY A 431 14.57 7.79 -2.90
N ILE A 432 14.37 7.07 -1.80
CA ILE A 432 13.36 7.35 -0.78
C ILE A 432 14.06 7.61 0.55
N THR A 433 13.64 8.63 1.30
CA THR A 433 14.17 8.93 2.64
C THR A 433 13.05 9.26 3.62
N VAL A 434 13.02 8.55 4.74
CA VAL A 434 12.18 8.85 5.91
C VAL A 434 13.11 9.26 7.04
N ASP A 435 12.96 10.49 7.52
CA ASP A 435 13.90 11.07 8.49
C ASP A 435 13.18 11.83 9.60
N ASN A 436 13.85 11.94 10.75
CA ASN A 436 13.41 12.59 11.98
C ASN A 436 12.46 11.75 12.84
N ALA A 437 12.65 11.83 14.16
CA ALA A 437 11.77 11.21 15.12
C ALA A 437 10.34 11.77 14.98
N GLY A 438 9.37 10.86 14.86
CA GLY A 438 7.96 11.17 14.62
C GLY A 438 7.55 11.15 13.15
N SER A 439 8.49 11.01 12.21
CA SER A 439 8.18 10.67 10.83
C SER A 439 7.98 9.17 10.67
N ASN A 440 7.05 8.77 9.81
CA ASN A 440 6.79 7.36 9.54
C ASN A 440 6.36 7.10 8.10
N ALA A 441 6.62 5.90 7.58
CA ALA A 441 6.12 5.51 6.26
C ALA A 441 5.91 4.00 6.09
N THR A 442 4.99 3.64 5.20
CA THR A 442 4.90 2.29 4.61
C THR A 442 5.44 2.35 3.19
N ILE A 443 6.45 1.53 2.87
CA ILE A 443 7.16 1.55 1.58
C ILE A 443 7.00 0.17 0.94
N THR A 444 6.15 0.05 -0.10
CA THR A 444 5.82 -1.26 -0.66
C THR A 444 5.69 -1.30 -2.19
N GLY A 445 6.20 -2.33 -2.86
CA GLY A 445 6.02 -2.49 -4.32
C GLY A 445 6.84 -1.52 -5.18
N ASN A 446 7.73 -0.71 -4.58
CA ASN A 446 8.48 0.30 -5.32
C ASN A 446 9.69 -0.30 -6.02
N THR A 447 10.06 0.28 -7.17
CA THR A 447 11.33 0.01 -7.86
C THR A 447 12.25 1.21 -7.71
N VAL A 448 13.39 1.03 -7.03
CA VAL A 448 14.38 2.08 -6.77
C VAL A 448 15.72 1.71 -7.41
N THR A 449 16.12 2.46 -8.44
CA THR A 449 17.31 2.14 -9.24
C THR A 449 18.36 3.25 -9.15
N GLY A 450 19.54 2.90 -8.63
CA GLY A 450 20.73 3.74 -8.58
C GLY A 450 21.46 3.82 -9.92
N ALA A 451 22.52 4.62 -9.96
CA ALA A 451 23.28 4.88 -11.19
C ALA A 451 24.31 3.78 -11.54
N GLY A 452 24.37 2.69 -10.77
CA GLY A 452 25.42 1.69 -10.82
C GLY A 452 26.69 2.16 -10.11
N ALA A 453 27.84 1.67 -10.56
CA ALA A 453 29.15 2.06 -10.04
C ALA A 453 29.49 3.53 -10.37
N VAL A 454 29.53 4.37 -9.34
CA VAL A 454 29.83 5.81 -9.44
C VAL A 454 31.00 6.23 -8.54
N THR A 455 31.62 7.37 -8.88
CA THR A 455 32.78 7.93 -8.15
C THR A 455 32.52 9.29 -7.51
N PHE A 456 31.34 9.86 -7.70
CA PHE A 456 31.05 11.24 -7.33
C PHE A 456 30.18 11.38 -6.08
N ILE A 457 29.29 10.43 -5.80
CA ILE A 457 28.42 10.46 -4.61
C ILE A 457 28.03 9.04 -4.17
N ALA A 458 27.97 8.82 -2.86
CA ALA A 458 27.46 7.58 -2.29
C ALA A 458 25.93 7.63 -2.21
N GLN A 459 25.26 6.88 -3.09
CA GLN A 459 23.80 6.86 -3.17
C GLN A 459 23.20 5.89 -2.14
N ASN A 460 22.01 6.20 -1.61
CA ASN A 460 21.22 5.23 -0.86
C ASN A 460 19.86 5.03 -1.55
N GLY A 461 19.45 3.79 -1.78
CA GLY A 461 18.15 3.52 -2.40
C GLY A 461 17.00 3.94 -1.49
N ILE A 462 16.86 3.25 -0.36
CA ILE A 462 15.88 3.56 0.69
C ILE A 462 16.63 3.87 1.98
N GLN A 463 16.37 5.03 2.56
CA GLN A 463 16.95 5.43 3.84
C GLN A 463 15.85 5.67 4.88
N VAL A 464 15.99 5.09 6.07
CA VAL A 464 15.18 5.42 7.26
C VAL A 464 16.13 5.83 8.36
N SER A 465 15.94 7.02 8.94
CA SER A 465 16.95 7.56 9.85
C SER A 465 16.46 8.39 11.03
N ARG A 466 17.29 8.44 12.08
CA ARG A 466 17.23 9.37 13.23
C ARG A 466 15.89 9.35 13.97
N GLY A 467 15.48 8.14 14.37
CA GLY A 467 14.26 7.88 15.13
C GLY A 467 12.99 7.82 14.29
N ALA A 468 13.08 7.94 12.97
CA ALA A 468 11.98 7.62 12.07
C ALA A 468 11.65 6.11 12.12
N THR A 469 10.43 5.76 11.76
CA THR A 469 9.96 4.36 11.68
C THR A 469 9.44 4.06 10.29
N ALA A 470 9.70 2.86 9.76
CA ALA A 470 9.08 2.43 8.52
C ALA A 470 8.91 0.92 8.44
N GLU A 471 7.95 0.51 7.62
CA GLU A 471 7.86 -0.86 7.09
C GLU A 471 8.30 -0.83 5.62
N VAL A 472 9.25 -1.71 5.25
CA VAL A 472 9.84 -1.73 3.92
C VAL A 472 9.68 -3.12 3.33
N ASN A 473 8.65 -3.31 2.50
CA ASN A 473 8.23 -4.64 2.07
C ASN A 473 8.07 -4.74 0.55
N ASN A 474 8.35 -5.88 -0.08
CA ASN A 474 8.06 -6.11 -1.51
C ASN A 474 8.68 -5.06 -2.47
N ASN A 475 9.81 -4.45 -2.13
CA ASN A 475 10.47 -3.46 -3.00
C ASN A 475 11.59 -4.11 -3.81
N THR A 476 11.84 -3.58 -5.01
CA THR A 476 13.04 -3.88 -5.80
C THR A 476 14.03 -2.72 -5.69
N VAL A 477 15.22 -2.96 -5.14
CA VAL A 477 16.24 -1.93 -4.94
C VAL A 477 17.56 -2.35 -5.58
N SER A 478 18.06 -1.58 -6.54
CA SER A 478 19.18 -2.04 -7.36
C SER A 478 20.22 -0.98 -7.73
N GLY A 479 21.47 -1.38 -7.88
CA GLY A 479 22.50 -0.59 -8.56
C GLY A 479 23.04 0.61 -7.78
N HIS A 480 23.14 0.53 -6.46
CA HIS A 480 23.77 1.57 -5.63
C HIS A 480 25.21 1.17 -5.32
N SER A 481 26.19 1.73 -6.03
CA SER A 481 27.60 1.43 -5.80
C SER A 481 28.53 2.65 -5.86
N TYR A 482 29.32 2.87 -4.81
CA TYR A 482 30.30 3.95 -4.71
C TYR A 482 31.70 3.37 -4.60
N THR A 483 32.48 3.48 -5.67
CA THR A 483 33.76 2.78 -5.79
C THR A 483 34.94 3.40 -5.01
N PRO A 484 34.95 4.69 -4.62
CA PRO A 484 36.00 5.22 -3.74
C PRO A 484 35.93 4.65 -2.32
N ALA A 485 37.09 4.26 -1.77
CA ALA A 485 37.19 3.49 -0.53
C ALA A 485 37.00 4.28 0.79
N ASN A 486 36.37 5.45 0.74
CA ASN A 486 36.18 6.31 1.90
C ASN A 486 34.74 6.28 2.46
N TRP A 487 33.76 5.85 1.66
CA TRP A 487 32.36 5.72 2.03
C TRP A 487 31.76 4.52 1.29
N VAL A 488 30.55 4.12 1.67
CA VAL A 488 29.80 3.09 0.97
C VAL A 488 28.40 3.59 0.60
N SER A 489 27.92 3.18 -0.57
CA SER A 489 26.53 3.31 -0.96
C SER A 489 25.74 2.08 -0.53
N THR A 490 24.44 2.24 -0.34
CA THR A 490 23.57 1.17 0.15
C THR A 490 22.33 1.02 -0.72
N GLY A 491 21.84 -0.22 -0.84
CA GLY A 491 20.47 -0.45 -1.31
C GLY A 491 19.51 0.11 -0.27
N MET A 492 19.59 -0.40 0.96
CA MET A 492 18.77 0.06 2.07
C MET A 492 19.63 0.42 3.28
N LEU A 493 19.46 1.65 3.80
CA LEU A 493 20.16 2.17 4.97
C LEU A 493 19.19 2.51 6.09
N PHE A 494 19.34 1.84 7.22
CA PHE A 494 18.61 2.12 8.45
C PHE A 494 19.59 2.63 9.49
N TYR A 495 19.47 3.91 9.84
CA TYR A 495 20.44 4.62 10.67
C TYR A 495 19.76 5.25 11.88
N GLU A 496 20.01 4.74 13.08
CA GLU A 496 19.33 5.20 14.31
C GLU A 496 17.80 5.03 14.22
N ALA A 497 17.33 3.97 13.57
CA ALA A 497 15.93 3.72 13.30
C ALA A 497 15.60 2.24 13.55
N ASN A 498 14.40 1.95 14.04
CA ASN A 498 13.91 0.58 14.13
C ASN A 498 13.08 0.28 12.88
N VAL A 499 13.51 -0.70 12.08
CA VAL A 499 12.94 -0.98 10.77
C VAL A 499 12.88 -2.48 10.54
N ASN A 500 11.72 -2.94 10.07
CA ASN A 500 11.54 -4.30 9.58
C ASN A 500 11.56 -4.30 8.05
N THR A 501 12.10 -5.37 7.46
CA THR A 501 12.08 -5.60 6.01
C THR A 501 11.52 -6.97 5.70
N ASP A 502 10.59 -7.04 4.75
CA ASP A 502 9.99 -8.30 4.31
C ASP A 502 9.93 -8.42 2.78
N ASN A 503 10.35 -9.56 2.24
CA ASN A 503 10.15 -9.92 0.83
C ASN A 503 10.70 -8.87 -0.16
N ASN A 504 11.83 -8.21 0.13
CA ASN A 504 12.46 -7.27 -0.80
C ASN A 504 13.49 -7.96 -1.68
N THR A 505 13.61 -7.49 -2.92
CA THR A 505 14.62 -7.92 -3.88
C THR A 505 15.70 -6.84 -4.03
N VAL A 506 16.93 -7.14 -3.61
CA VAL A 506 18.04 -6.19 -3.45
C VAL A 506 19.22 -6.63 -4.32
N ILE A 507 19.42 -5.95 -5.45
CA ILE A 507 20.27 -6.44 -6.54
C ILE A 507 21.45 -5.51 -6.82
N GLU A 508 22.66 -6.05 -6.80
CA GLU A 508 23.89 -5.39 -7.27
C GLU A 508 24.13 -4.02 -6.60
N ASN A 509 23.87 -3.97 -5.30
CA ASN A 509 24.23 -2.85 -4.45
C ASN A 509 25.57 -3.17 -3.76
N GLN A 510 26.42 -2.17 -3.57
CA GLN A 510 27.69 -2.33 -2.86
C GLN A 510 27.46 -2.87 -1.44
N ILE A 511 26.41 -2.40 -0.77
CA ILE A 511 25.84 -3.04 0.41
C ILE A 511 24.34 -3.20 0.16
N GLY A 512 23.82 -4.42 0.33
CA GLY A 512 22.40 -4.70 0.17
C GLY A 512 21.56 -4.00 1.24
N ILE A 513 21.64 -4.48 2.48
CA ILE A 513 20.93 -3.93 3.64
C ILE A 513 21.95 -3.55 4.71
N TYR A 514 21.84 -2.33 5.21
CA TYR A 514 22.71 -1.80 6.25
C TYR A 514 21.87 -1.28 7.42
N HIS A 515 21.93 -1.95 8.57
CA HIS A 515 21.19 -1.54 9.77
C HIS A 515 22.16 -1.16 10.91
N LEU A 516 22.18 0.13 11.27
CA LEU A 516 23.10 0.71 12.25
C LEU A 516 22.33 1.41 13.37
N TYR A 517 22.74 1.16 14.62
CA TYR A 517 22.18 1.79 15.83
C TYR A 517 20.65 1.68 15.95
N GLY A 518 20.11 0.52 15.56
CA GLY A 518 18.68 0.26 15.47
C GLY A 518 18.31 -1.16 15.88
N SER A 519 17.10 -1.58 15.57
CA SER A 519 16.64 -2.95 15.78
C SER A 519 15.59 -3.31 14.74
N GLY A 520 15.59 -4.56 14.30
CA GLY A 520 14.74 -4.96 13.18
C GLY A 520 14.71 -6.45 12.90
N LEU A 521 13.59 -6.88 12.32
CA LEU A 521 13.42 -8.16 11.67
C LEU A 521 13.62 -7.98 10.16
N HIS A 522 14.61 -8.67 9.61
CA HIS A 522 14.86 -8.74 8.18
C HIS A 522 14.51 -10.15 7.71
N GLN A 523 13.40 -10.29 7.00
CA GLN A 523 12.91 -11.60 6.59
C GLN A 523 12.56 -11.71 5.11
N ASN A 524 12.69 -12.92 4.57
CA ASN A 524 12.32 -13.28 3.19
C ASN A 524 12.97 -12.39 2.10
N ASN A 525 14.06 -11.66 2.40
CA ASN A 525 14.69 -10.77 1.43
C ASN A 525 15.63 -11.57 0.53
N GLU A 526 15.62 -11.26 -0.76
CA GLU A 526 16.59 -11.76 -1.73
C GLU A 526 17.66 -10.69 -1.97
N VAL A 527 18.92 -11.00 -1.63
CA VAL A 527 20.06 -10.10 -1.78
C VAL A 527 21.09 -10.75 -2.70
N THR A 528 21.33 -10.14 -3.85
CA THR A 528 22.30 -10.64 -4.82
C THR A 528 23.34 -9.57 -5.12
N ALA A 529 24.63 -9.93 -5.13
CA ALA A 529 25.68 -9.00 -5.52
C ALA A 529 26.88 -9.73 -6.14
N SER A 530 27.54 -9.05 -7.07
CA SER A 530 28.77 -9.52 -7.70
C SER A 530 29.80 -8.41 -7.81
N SER A 531 31.07 -8.78 -7.92
CA SER A 531 32.16 -7.84 -8.20
C SER A 531 31.95 -7.08 -9.51
N VAL A 532 31.34 -7.75 -10.50
CA VAL A 532 31.02 -7.19 -11.81
C VAL A 532 29.85 -6.21 -11.74
N GLY A 533 28.75 -6.59 -11.10
CA GLY A 533 27.55 -5.76 -11.04
C GLY A 533 27.71 -4.57 -10.11
N THR A 534 28.35 -4.76 -8.95
CA THR A 534 28.70 -3.64 -8.06
C THR A 534 29.86 -2.80 -8.60
N GLY A 535 30.75 -3.36 -9.41
CA GLY A 535 32.00 -2.70 -9.81
C GLY A 535 32.95 -2.40 -8.64
N SER A 536 32.69 -3.00 -7.47
CA SER A 536 33.51 -2.88 -6.26
C SER A 536 34.20 -4.21 -5.95
N PRO A 537 35.48 -4.20 -5.54
CA PRO A 537 36.17 -5.42 -5.12
C PRO A 537 35.73 -5.92 -3.74
N TYR A 538 34.96 -5.14 -2.99
CA TYR A 538 34.35 -5.53 -1.72
C TYR A 538 32.87 -5.12 -1.74
N PHE A 539 31.98 -6.05 -1.40
CA PHE A 539 30.54 -5.83 -1.37
C PHE A 539 29.88 -6.77 -0.36
N TYR A 540 28.69 -6.40 0.09
CA TYR A 540 28.06 -7.01 1.25
C TYR A 540 26.58 -7.26 1.02
N GLY A 541 26.07 -8.37 1.56
CA GLY A 541 24.65 -8.69 1.60
C GLY A 541 23.93 -7.87 2.67
N ILE A 542 23.78 -8.43 3.87
CA ILE A 542 23.15 -7.78 5.03
C ILE A 542 24.20 -7.52 6.11
N ILE A 543 24.31 -6.27 6.54
CA ILE A 543 25.21 -5.84 7.61
C ILE A 543 24.42 -5.23 8.77
N VAL A 544 24.73 -5.67 9.99
CA VAL A 544 24.15 -5.14 11.23
C VAL A 544 25.22 -4.66 12.22
N ASP A 545 24.99 -3.46 12.75
CA ASP A 545 25.80 -2.72 13.73
C ASP A 545 27.34 -2.67 13.53
N PRO A 546 27.86 -2.44 12.30
CA PRO A 546 29.31 -2.40 12.01
C PRO A 546 30.05 -1.21 12.61
N GLY A 547 29.34 -0.27 13.26
CA GLY A 547 29.88 0.98 13.81
C GLY A 547 30.85 1.72 12.86
N ASP A 548 31.90 2.34 13.42
CA ASP A 548 32.90 3.11 12.67
C ASP A 548 34.00 2.25 12.02
N ASN A 549 33.69 1.00 11.63
CA ASN A 549 34.64 0.17 10.91
C ASN A 549 35.16 0.91 9.67
N LEU A 550 36.47 1.14 9.62
CA LEU A 550 37.15 1.97 8.61
C LEU A 550 36.88 1.54 7.15
N ARG A 551 36.30 0.34 6.94
CA ARG A 551 36.01 -0.23 5.62
C ARG A 551 34.56 -0.07 5.13
N VAL A 552 33.59 0.23 6.00
CA VAL A 552 32.15 0.20 5.65
C VAL A 552 31.39 1.43 6.17
N ILE A 553 32.00 2.61 6.13
CA ILE A 553 31.40 3.83 6.69
C ILE A 553 30.23 4.30 5.81
N PRO A 554 28.97 4.26 6.29
CA PRO A 554 27.83 4.67 5.50
C PRO A 554 27.79 6.19 5.36
N ASP A 555 27.20 6.70 4.27
CA ASP A 555 27.00 8.13 4.06
C ASP A 555 25.50 8.48 4.17
N PRO A 556 24.93 8.56 5.39
CA PRO A 556 23.54 8.96 5.57
C PRO A 556 23.31 10.37 5.04
N PHE A 557 22.08 10.66 4.60
CA PHE A 557 21.73 11.99 4.13
C PHE A 557 21.76 13.01 5.28
N ASP A 558 22.87 13.72 5.38
CA ASP A 558 23.15 14.77 6.36
C ASP A 558 23.06 16.15 5.71
N GLY A 559 23.04 17.21 6.53
CA GLY A 559 22.81 18.58 6.06
C GLY A 559 23.69 19.00 4.88
N LEU A 560 23.25 20.02 4.15
CA LEU A 560 23.84 20.49 2.89
C LEU A 560 25.17 21.22 3.10
N THR A 561 26.22 20.49 3.44
CA THR A 561 27.57 21.03 3.47
C THR A 561 28.20 20.91 2.10
N THR A 562 28.78 22.01 1.61
CA THR A 562 29.58 22.10 0.38
C THR A 562 30.95 21.41 0.48
N SER A 563 31.17 20.57 1.50
CA SER A 563 32.44 19.88 1.76
C SER A 563 32.23 18.38 1.82
N ASN A 564 32.94 17.64 0.97
CA ASN A 564 32.99 16.17 0.82
C ASN A 564 33.47 15.39 2.07
N ALA A 565 33.06 15.73 3.27
CA ALA A 565 33.37 14.94 4.44
C ALA A 565 32.39 15.24 5.56
N MET A 566 31.48 14.30 5.84
CA MET A 566 31.30 13.98 7.24
C MET A 566 32.64 13.48 7.77
N LYS A 567 33.10 14.02 8.88
CA LYS A 567 34.21 13.38 9.59
C LYS A 567 33.61 12.17 10.30
N ALA A 568 34.30 11.02 10.32
CA ALA A 568 33.92 9.86 11.13
C ALA A 568 33.54 10.25 12.58
N SER A 569 34.10 11.36 13.11
CA SER A 569 33.72 11.97 14.39
C SER A 569 32.27 12.52 14.51
N GLN A 570 31.43 12.42 13.47
CA GLN A 570 30.05 12.91 13.44
C GLN A 570 28.99 11.81 13.41
N ILE A 571 29.38 10.54 13.29
CA ILE A 571 28.50 9.40 13.55
C ILE A 571 28.30 9.35 15.07
N GLN A 572 27.33 10.12 15.57
CA GLN A 572 27.13 10.33 17.01
C GLN A 572 26.16 9.29 17.56
N LYS A 573 26.74 8.23 18.13
CA LYS A 573 26.04 7.28 19.01
C LYS A 573 25.19 8.01 20.06
N ALA A 574 23.92 7.62 20.21
CA ALA A 574 23.06 8.12 21.27
C ALA A 574 23.71 7.91 22.66
N SER A 575 23.52 8.86 23.59
CA SER A 575 24.28 8.97 24.85
C SER A 575 24.06 7.84 25.88
N THR A 576 23.18 6.89 25.59
CA THR A 576 22.95 5.65 26.35
C THR A 576 22.51 4.56 25.36
N PRO A 577 23.37 3.58 25.00
CA PRO A 577 22.97 2.58 24.02
C PRO A 577 21.92 1.64 24.63
N PRO A 578 20.69 1.59 24.09
CA PRO A 578 19.80 0.46 24.33
C PRO A 578 20.46 -0.80 23.74
N GLY A 579 20.16 -1.98 24.27
CA GLY A 579 20.54 -3.21 23.56
C GLY A 579 19.84 -3.21 22.20
N TYR A 580 20.59 -3.48 21.13
CA TYR A 580 20.07 -3.62 19.77
C TYR A 580 19.72 -5.08 19.51
N SER A 581 18.64 -5.34 18.78
CA SER A 581 18.26 -6.70 18.38
C SER A 581 18.05 -6.78 16.87
N TYR A 582 18.75 -7.72 16.24
CA TYR A 582 18.67 -7.99 14.82
C TYR A 582 18.30 -9.45 14.61
N THR A 583 17.19 -9.69 13.91
CA THR A 583 16.78 -11.03 13.50
C THR A 583 16.79 -11.10 11.99
N LEU A 584 17.58 -12.04 11.43
CA LEU A 584 17.58 -12.35 10.01
C LEU A 584 16.92 -13.72 9.83
N ASP A 585 15.73 -13.74 9.22
CA ASP A 585 14.96 -14.97 9.02
C ASP A 585 14.68 -15.25 7.54
N LYS A 586 15.00 -16.43 7.02
CA LYS A 586 14.59 -16.88 5.67
C LYS A 586 15.04 -15.97 4.51
N ASN A 587 16.13 -15.24 4.67
CA ASN A 587 16.70 -14.45 3.58
C ASN A 587 17.51 -15.33 2.62
N VAL A 588 17.58 -14.95 1.36
CA VAL A 588 18.42 -15.58 0.33
C VAL A 588 19.52 -14.60 -0.06
N LEU A 589 20.77 -14.92 0.26
CA LEU A 589 21.94 -14.08 0.02
C LEU A 589 22.90 -14.80 -0.93
N THR A 590 23.04 -14.30 -2.14
CA THR A 590 23.87 -14.90 -3.19
C THR A 590 24.96 -13.95 -3.65
N GLY A 591 26.22 -14.35 -3.48
CA GLY A 591 27.39 -13.63 -3.99
C GLY A 591 27.97 -14.25 -5.29
N ASP A 592 29.19 -13.85 -5.66
CA ASP A 592 29.96 -14.43 -6.77
C ASP A 592 31.30 -15.08 -6.34
N GLY A 593 31.55 -15.21 -5.04
CA GLY A 593 32.74 -15.81 -4.43
C GLY A 593 33.97 -14.89 -4.42
N SER A 594 33.83 -13.62 -4.84
CA SER A 594 34.94 -12.65 -4.85
C SER A 594 35.50 -12.40 -3.46
N THR A 595 36.82 -12.29 -3.34
CA THR A 595 37.52 -11.97 -2.09
C THR A 595 36.98 -10.70 -1.44
N ASP A 596 36.94 -10.66 -0.10
CA ASP A 596 36.39 -9.56 0.70
C ASP A 596 34.90 -9.26 0.41
N SER A 597 34.13 -10.29 0.02
CA SER A 597 32.66 -10.23 -0.03
C SER A 597 32.03 -10.95 1.17
N TYR A 598 30.96 -10.38 1.72
CA TYR A 598 30.34 -10.87 2.95
C TYR A 598 28.83 -11.03 2.76
N GLY A 599 28.30 -12.24 3.01
CA GLY A 599 26.88 -12.48 2.96
C GLY A 599 26.15 -11.78 4.10
N ILE A 600 26.43 -12.21 5.33
CA ILE A 600 25.92 -11.59 6.55
C ILE A 600 27.09 -11.13 7.41
N GLY A 601 27.08 -9.86 7.83
CA GLY A 601 28.04 -9.33 8.80
C GLY A 601 27.32 -8.83 10.06
N ALA A 602 27.57 -9.45 11.21
CA ALA A 602 27.06 -9.01 12.49
C ALA A 602 28.20 -8.53 13.39
N TYR A 603 28.13 -7.25 13.74
CA TYR A 603 29.18 -6.56 14.45
C TYR A 603 28.66 -6.01 15.78
N ALA A 604 29.55 -5.87 16.75
CA ALA A 604 29.29 -5.12 17.98
C ALA A 604 30.53 -4.29 18.33
N LEU A 605 30.43 -2.96 18.25
CA LEU A 605 31.56 -2.06 18.46
C LEU A 605 31.47 -1.26 19.77
N GLY A 606 32.58 -0.71 20.22
CA GLY A 606 32.66 0.13 21.40
C GLY A 606 32.06 -0.52 22.65
N THR A 607 30.94 0.03 23.13
CA THR A 607 30.21 -0.45 24.31
C THR A 607 28.82 -1.01 23.96
N ASP A 608 28.58 -1.32 22.69
CA ASP A 608 27.28 -1.79 22.23
C ASP A 608 26.95 -3.18 22.74
N VAL A 609 25.65 -3.41 22.90
CA VAL A 609 25.07 -4.70 23.26
C VAL A 609 24.16 -5.10 22.11
N VAL A 610 24.59 -6.07 21.33
CA VAL A 610 23.91 -6.53 20.12
C VAL A 610 23.38 -7.94 20.36
N ASP A 611 22.09 -8.15 20.18
CA ASP A 611 21.42 -9.45 20.17
C ASP A 611 21.19 -9.85 18.72
N PHE A 612 21.84 -10.92 18.27
CA PHE A 612 21.85 -11.32 16.86
C PHE A 612 21.39 -12.75 16.66
N THR A 613 20.30 -12.92 15.91
CA THR A 613 19.77 -14.21 15.50
C THR A 613 19.72 -14.32 13.98
N ALA A 614 20.20 -15.44 13.44
CA ALA A 614 20.09 -15.77 12.02
C ALA A 614 19.51 -17.18 11.86
N THR A 615 18.30 -17.27 11.30
CA THR A 615 17.58 -18.54 11.10
C THR A 615 17.02 -18.70 9.70
N GLY A 616 17.00 -19.93 9.17
CA GLY A 616 16.32 -20.20 7.88
C GLY A 616 16.98 -19.58 6.65
N ASN A 617 18.10 -18.87 6.78
CA ASN A 617 18.69 -18.14 5.67
C ASN A 617 19.45 -19.07 4.72
N THR A 618 19.49 -18.71 3.44
CA THR A 618 20.39 -19.30 2.44
C THR A 618 21.52 -18.32 2.17
N VAL A 619 22.76 -18.73 2.40
CA VAL A 619 23.95 -17.89 2.24
C VAL A 619 24.98 -18.64 1.41
N THR A 620 25.18 -18.20 0.17
CA THR A 620 26.01 -18.95 -0.79
C THR A 620 26.84 -18.06 -1.71
N ASN A 621 27.99 -18.58 -2.14
CA ASN A 621 28.93 -17.92 -3.03
C ASN A 621 29.44 -16.57 -2.49
N TRP A 622 29.73 -16.46 -1.20
CA TRP A 622 30.45 -15.31 -0.63
C TRP A 622 31.89 -15.69 -0.26
N ASP A 623 32.78 -14.72 -0.06
CA ASP A 623 34.07 -15.03 0.58
C ASP A 623 33.86 -15.49 2.02
N TYR A 624 33.10 -14.68 2.76
CA TYR A 624 32.60 -14.99 4.09
C TYR A 624 31.08 -15.11 4.04
N GLY A 625 30.55 -16.31 4.30
CA GLY A 625 29.10 -16.51 4.39
C GLY A 625 28.52 -15.65 5.52
N ILE A 626 28.93 -15.95 6.76
CA ILE A 626 28.56 -15.17 7.94
C ILE A 626 29.83 -14.75 8.69
N GLU A 627 29.96 -13.47 9.04
CA GLU A 627 30.99 -12.93 9.94
C GLU A 627 30.36 -12.45 11.25
N LEU A 628 30.92 -12.91 12.38
CA LEU A 628 30.69 -12.34 13.70
C LEU A 628 31.96 -11.65 14.20
N TYR A 629 31.83 -10.36 14.53
CA TYR A 629 32.94 -9.55 15.03
C TYR A 629 32.51 -8.71 16.23
N LYS A 630 33.41 -8.56 17.21
CA LYS A 630 33.20 -7.59 18.29
C LYS A 630 34.49 -6.91 18.72
N GLU A 631 34.38 -5.67 19.16
CA GLU A 631 35.45 -4.99 19.90
C GLU A 631 35.56 -5.52 21.36
N PRO A 632 36.70 -5.29 22.03
CA PRO A 632 36.94 -5.83 23.38
C PRO A 632 35.85 -5.46 24.41
N ASP A 633 35.35 -4.23 24.35
CA ASP A 633 34.39 -3.67 25.32
C ASP A 633 32.92 -3.88 24.91
N ALA A 634 32.68 -4.42 23.72
CA ALA A 634 31.35 -4.67 23.18
C ALA A 634 30.84 -6.06 23.57
N THR A 635 29.52 -6.22 23.56
CA THR A 635 28.82 -7.47 23.87
C THR A 635 27.95 -7.89 22.71
N LEU A 636 28.18 -9.11 22.20
CA LEU A 636 27.29 -9.78 21.26
C LEU A 636 26.58 -10.93 22.02
N ILE A 637 25.25 -10.87 22.13
CA ILE A 637 24.38 -11.74 22.91
C ILE A 637 23.61 -12.65 21.96
N ALA A 638 23.37 -13.90 22.39
CA ALA A 638 22.49 -14.87 21.73
C ALA A 638 22.82 -15.15 20.26
N ASN A 639 24.09 -15.46 19.97
CA ASN A 639 24.61 -15.98 18.69
C ASN A 639 23.94 -17.30 18.26
N ILE A 640 22.64 -17.26 17.96
CA ILE A 640 21.85 -18.37 17.48
C ILE A 640 21.86 -18.26 15.96
N ILE A 641 22.73 -19.06 15.35
CA ILE A 641 22.82 -19.21 13.90
C ILE A 641 22.32 -20.60 13.64
N ASP A 642 21.03 -20.79 13.44
CA ASP A 642 20.46 -22.14 13.41
C ASP A 642 19.58 -22.33 12.19
N CYS A 643 19.42 -23.56 11.71
CA CYS A 643 18.51 -23.83 10.61
C CYS A 643 18.82 -23.06 9.31
N ASN A 644 20.09 -22.72 9.02
CA ASN A 644 20.51 -22.03 7.79
C ASN A 644 21.13 -22.99 6.77
N GLN A 645 21.04 -22.64 5.49
CA GLN A 645 21.84 -23.21 4.41
C GLN A 645 23.05 -22.33 4.11
N ILE A 646 24.25 -22.79 4.47
CA ILE A 646 25.51 -22.07 4.28
C ILE A 646 26.43 -22.95 3.45
N TYR A 647 26.63 -22.62 2.18
CA TYR A 647 27.40 -23.48 1.29
C TYR A 647 28.03 -22.72 0.12
N ASP A 648 29.10 -23.30 -0.44
CA ASP A 648 29.86 -22.75 -1.57
C ASP A 648 30.50 -21.38 -1.25
N ASN A 649 30.79 -21.09 0.02
CA ASN A 649 31.54 -19.90 0.42
C ASN A 649 33.06 -20.17 0.38
N THR A 650 33.84 -19.19 -0.08
CA THR A 650 35.25 -19.40 -0.47
C THR A 650 36.21 -19.52 0.71
N SER A 651 36.13 -18.62 1.70
CA SER A 651 37.05 -18.60 2.85
C SER A 651 36.43 -19.21 4.10
N TYR A 652 35.22 -18.78 4.47
CA TYR A 652 34.50 -19.32 5.63
C TYR A 652 32.99 -19.33 5.37
N GLY A 653 32.31 -20.41 5.77
CA GLY A 653 30.86 -20.39 5.92
C GLY A 653 30.45 -19.57 7.15
N LEU A 654 31.18 -19.72 8.26
CA LEU A 654 31.01 -18.90 9.47
C LEU A 654 32.37 -18.56 10.09
N LEU A 655 32.73 -17.28 10.06
CA LEU A 655 33.87 -16.73 10.78
C LEU A 655 33.39 -16.06 12.07
N ASN A 656 33.73 -16.66 13.21
CA ASN A 656 33.53 -16.05 14.52
C ASN A 656 34.87 -15.61 15.11
N THR A 657 35.03 -14.30 15.33
CA THR A 657 36.23 -13.69 15.95
C THR A 657 35.95 -13.05 17.31
N THR A 658 34.76 -13.31 17.87
CA THR A 658 34.28 -12.60 19.07
C THR A 658 34.88 -13.09 20.38
N GLY A 659 35.51 -14.27 20.39
CA GLY A 659 35.97 -14.95 21.61
C GLY A 659 34.84 -15.53 22.48
N VAL A 660 33.60 -15.55 21.98
CA VAL A 660 32.44 -16.19 22.60
C VAL A 660 31.87 -17.20 21.59
N SER A 661 31.61 -18.43 22.03
CA SER A 661 31.13 -19.47 21.12
C SER A 661 29.76 -19.12 20.51
N ALA A 662 29.63 -19.31 19.19
CA ALA A 662 28.36 -19.20 18.46
C ALA A 662 27.68 -20.57 18.38
N ASN A 663 26.37 -20.63 18.62
CA ASN A 663 25.58 -21.86 18.48
C ASN A 663 25.14 -22.02 17.03
N ALA A 664 25.75 -22.98 16.32
CA ALA A 664 25.56 -23.24 14.91
C ALA A 664 25.25 -24.71 14.58
N VAL A 665 24.58 -25.41 15.51
CA VAL A 665 24.40 -26.87 15.49
C VAL A 665 23.54 -27.37 14.31
N GLY A 666 22.44 -26.70 13.98
CA GLY A 666 21.45 -27.14 12.99
C GLY A 666 21.58 -26.45 11.63
N ASN A 667 22.80 -26.18 11.14
CA ASN A 667 23.00 -25.63 9.80
C ASN A 667 23.43 -26.70 8.80
N TRP A 668 23.03 -26.52 7.54
CA TRP A 668 23.62 -27.21 6.40
C TRP A 668 24.88 -26.46 5.96
N TRP A 669 25.99 -27.18 5.81
CA TRP A 669 27.31 -26.61 5.48
C TRP A 669 27.78 -26.93 4.05
N GLY A 670 26.89 -27.37 3.17
CA GLY A 670 27.25 -27.91 1.84
C GLY A 670 27.62 -29.40 1.83
N ALA A 671 27.75 -30.05 2.99
CA ALA A 671 28.02 -31.48 3.09
C ALA A 671 27.40 -32.15 4.31
N ALA A 672 26.95 -33.41 4.14
CA ALA A 672 26.36 -34.21 5.22
C ALA A 672 27.33 -34.49 6.38
N SER A 673 28.64 -34.48 6.09
CA SER A 673 29.70 -34.63 7.10
C SER A 673 29.89 -33.38 7.97
N GLY A 674 29.17 -32.30 7.72
CA GLY A 674 29.32 -31.02 8.42
C GLY A 674 30.47 -30.16 7.88
N PRO A 675 30.78 -29.05 8.57
CA PRO A 675 31.76 -28.09 8.11
C PRO A 675 33.19 -28.61 8.26
N THR A 676 34.10 -28.03 7.50
CA THR A 676 35.54 -28.32 7.62
C THR A 676 36.10 -27.61 8.85
N HIS A 677 36.62 -28.38 9.82
CA HIS A 677 37.21 -27.84 11.06
C HIS A 677 38.18 -28.85 11.71
N VAL A 678 39.13 -28.40 12.52
CA VAL A 678 40.11 -29.27 13.18
C VAL A 678 39.47 -30.30 14.14
N SER A 679 38.31 -29.98 14.73
CA SER A 679 37.53 -30.90 15.56
C SER A 679 36.61 -31.84 14.75
N ASN A 680 36.49 -31.65 13.43
CA ASN A 680 35.75 -32.50 12.51
C ASN A 680 36.59 -32.90 11.28
N PRO A 681 37.57 -33.81 11.44
CA PRO A 681 38.52 -34.16 10.38
C PRO A 681 37.90 -34.81 9.13
N SER A 682 36.64 -35.28 9.22
CA SER A 682 35.87 -35.85 8.11
C SER A 682 34.89 -34.86 7.47
N GLY A 683 34.74 -33.66 8.03
CA GLY A 683 33.92 -32.60 7.46
C GLY A 683 34.46 -32.14 6.11
N SER A 684 33.55 -31.94 5.16
CA SER A 684 33.88 -31.51 3.80
C SER A 684 33.01 -30.36 3.31
N GLY A 685 32.19 -29.78 4.20
CA GLY A 685 31.47 -28.55 3.93
C GLY A 685 32.33 -27.30 4.13
N ASP A 686 31.69 -26.14 4.07
CA ASP A 686 32.31 -24.83 4.27
C ASP A 686 33.12 -24.78 5.58
N VAL A 687 34.19 -23.97 5.57
CA VAL A 687 35.10 -23.84 6.71
C VAL A 687 34.45 -23.01 7.83
N VAL A 688 34.66 -23.39 9.08
CA VAL A 688 34.24 -22.62 10.28
C VAL A 688 35.44 -22.33 11.19
N SER A 689 35.38 -21.27 12.00
CA SER A 689 36.42 -20.93 13.00
C SER A 689 36.27 -21.70 14.32
N ASP A 690 37.29 -21.63 15.20
CA ASP A 690 37.37 -22.40 16.46
C ASP A 690 36.20 -22.15 17.43
N ASP A 691 35.65 -20.93 17.47
CA ASP A 691 34.56 -20.52 18.37
C ASP A 691 33.16 -20.78 17.78
N VAL A 692 33.01 -21.82 16.96
CA VAL A 692 31.74 -22.23 16.36
C VAL A 692 31.33 -23.61 16.86
N VAL A 693 30.17 -23.70 17.51
CA VAL A 693 29.58 -24.98 17.91
C VAL A 693 28.73 -25.51 16.77
N PHE A 694 29.13 -26.61 16.15
CA PHE A 694 28.41 -27.23 15.03
C PHE A 694 28.23 -28.74 15.26
N THR A 695 27.33 -29.36 14.51
CA THR A 695 27.26 -30.83 14.39
C THR A 695 27.28 -31.26 12.92
N PRO A 696 27.89 -32.42 12.59
CA PRO A 696 27.66 -33.05 11.29
C PRO A 696 26.18 -33.20 11.02
N PHE A 697 25.77 -32.94 9.79
CA PHE A 697 24.36 -32.89 9.45
C PHE A 697 23.70 -34.26 9.64
N SER A 698 22.89 -34.42 10.68
CA SER A 698 22.02 -35.58 10.85
C SER A 698 20.62 -35.21 10.42
N PHE A 699 20.05 -35.98 9.49
CA PHE A 699 18.68 -35.84 8.98
C PHE A 699 17.59 -36.01 10.06
N ASN A 700 17.97 -36.16 11.34
CA ASN A 700 17.08 -36.32 12.48
C ASN A 700 17.09 -35.04 13.34
N VAL A 701 15.95 -34.34 13.30
CA VAL A 701 15.32 -33.60 14.42
C VAL A 701 15.68 -32.12 14.67
N TYR A 702 16.61 -31.46 13.98
CA TYR A 702 16.85 -30.02 14.23
C TYR A 702 16.98 -29.09 13.01
N CYS A 703 16.60 -29.56 11.81
CA CYS A 703 16.63 -28.72 10.60
C CYS A 703 15.40 -29.00 9.73
N ASN A 704 14.25 -28.44 10.10
CA ASN A 704 13.13 -28.28 9.16
C ASN A 704 13.42 -27.17 8.11
N ASN A 705 14.62 -26.56 8.15
CA ASN A 705 15.06 -25.51 7.24
C ASN A 705 16.39 -25.86 6.53
N ILE A 706 16.50 -27.06 5.95
CA ILE A 706 17.24 -27.17 4.69
C ILE A 706 16.35 -26.43 3.69
N THR A 707 16.52 -25.13 3.36
CA THR A 707 15.69 -24.36 2.37
C THR A 707 14.85 -25.28 1.49
N PRO A 708 13.63 -25.59 1.93
CA PRO A 708 12.66 -26.06 1.01
C PRO A 708 12.27 -24.75 0.35
N LYS A 709 12.40 -24.65 -0.97
CA LYS A 709 11.21 -24.22 -1.72
C LYS A 709 10.01 -24.82 -0.96
N PRO A 710 9.12 -24.05 -0.30
CA PRO A 710 8.29 -24.50 0.84
C PRO A 710 7.42 -25.70 0.49
N TYR A 711 8.01 -26.89 0.34
CA TYR A 711 7.40 -27.94 -0.45
C TYR A 711 6.29 -28.54 0.37
N ILE A 712 5.06 -28.16 0.07
CA ILE A 712 3.91 -28.83 0.62
C ILE A 712 3.85 -30.27 0.10
N ILE A 713 4.36 -30.51 -1.12
CA ILE A 713 4.48 -31.84 -1.74
C ILE A 713 5.85 -32.04 -2.39
N VAL A 714 6.45 -33.21 -2.12
CA VAL A 714 7.54 -33.79 -2.92
C VAL A 714 7.12 -35.19 -3.37
N ALA A 715 6.97 -35.40 -4.68
CA ALA A 715 6.56 -36.69 -5.25
C ALA A 715 7.60 -37.34 -6.17
N ASP A 716 7.73 -38.66 -6.11
CA ASP A 716 8.62 -39.44 -7.00
C ASP A 716 8.03 -39.68 -8.40
N GLU A 717 6.71 -39.76 -8.47
CA GLU A 717 5.96 -39.83 -9.71
C GLU A 717 5.09 -38.57 -9.79
N ASN A 718 3.77 -38.70 -9.89
CA ASN A 718 2.89 -37.60 -10.29
C ASN A 718 2.19 -36.94 -9.11
N VAL A 719 1.92 -35.64 -9.26
CA VAL A 719 1.05 -34.85 -8.39
C VAL A 719 -0.17 -34.42 -9.19
N LYS A 720 -1.37 -34.70 -8.67
CA LYS A 720 -2.65 -34.37 -9.31
C LYS A 720 -3.59 -33.67 -8.33
N PHE A 721 -4.11 -32.53 -8.74
CA PHE A 721 -5.19 -31.81 -8.06
C PHE A 721 -6.42 -31.80 -8.96
N ASP A 722 -7.57 -32.25 -8.44
CA ASP A 722 -8.87 -32.24 -9.11
C ASP A 722 -9.81 -31.29 -8.34
N GLY A 723 -9.92 -30.01 -8.72
CA GLY A 723 -10.95 -29.09 -8.18
C GLY A 723 -10.67 -28.43 -6.81
N THR A 724 -9.50 -27.81 -6.60
CA THR A 724 -9.10 -27.32 -5.27
C THR A 724 -9.25 -25.80 -5.08
N LEU A 725 -9.88 -25.36 -3.99
CA LEU A 725 -10.22 -23.94 -3.74
C LEU A 725 -9.09 -23.10 -3.09
N LEU A 726 -8.17 -23.73 -2.34
CA LEU A 726 -7.04 -23.05 -1.66
C LEU A 726 -5.90 -24.04 -1.37
N SER A 727 -4.72 -23.80 -1.94
CA SER A 727 -3.49 -24.51 -1.55
C SER A 727 -2.30 -23.56 -1.41
N ASP A 728 -1.40 -23.82 -0.45
CA ASP A 728 -0.30 -22.91 -0.10
C ASP A 728 0.99 -23.68 0.25
N GLY A 729 2.05 -23.45 -0.53
CA GLY A 729 3.37 -24.05 -0.44
C GLY A 729 3.85 -24.63 -1.78
N ASP A 730 5.15 -24.65 -2.03
CA ASP A 730 5.75 -25.13 -3.27
C ASP A 730 5.45 -26.62 -3.55
N ILE A 731 5.47 -27.02 -4.81
CA ILE A 731 5.28 -28.42 -5.21
C ILE A 731 6.45 -28.87 -6.08
N HIS A 732 7.04 -30.02 -5.72
CA HIS A 732 7.99 -30.74 -6.55
C HIS A 732 7.47 -32.10 -6.99
N SER A 733 7.75 -32.45 -8.23
CA SER A 733 7.50 -33.78 -8.78
C SER A 733 8.65 -34.24 -9.67
N ASN A 734 9.18 -35.44 -9.39
CA ASN A 734 10.05 -36.17 -10.32
C ASN A 734 9.28 -36.70 -11.55
N GLY A 735 7.96 -36.63 -11.54
CA GLY A 735 7.05 -36.91 -12.64
C GLY A 735 6.35 -35.65 -13.16
N ASP A 736 5.03 -35.77 -13.34
CA ASP A 736 4.15 -34.70 -13.84
C ASP A 736 3.40 -33.99 -12.69
N ILE A 737 3.12 -32.69 -12.84
CA ILE A 737 2.17 -31.95 -12.00
C ILE A 737 0.96 -31.58 -12.85
N ALA A 738 -0.25 -31.90 -12.39
CA ALA A 738 -1.48 -31.55 -13.06
C ALA A 738 -2.47 -30.90 -12.11
N PHE A 739 -2.92 -29.69 -12.45
CA PHE A 739 -4.08 -29.04 -11.86
C PHE A 739 -5.24 -29.12 -12.84
N HIS A 740 -6.16 -30.04 -12.56
CA HIS A 740 -7.40 -30.23 -13.29
C HIS A 740 -8.54 -29.50 -12.59
N ASN A 741 -9.45 -28.93 -13.38
CA ASN A 741 -10.46 -28.07 -12.79
C ASN A 741 -11.81 -27.95 -13.51
N ASP A 742 -12.88 -28.03 -12.71
CA ASP A 742 -14.26 -27.62 -13.02
C ASP A 742 -14.72 -26.37 -12.21
N GLU A 743 -13.99 -25.92 -11.17
CA GLU A 743 -14.29 -24.78 -10.26
C GLU A 743 -13.09 -23.86 -9.94
N LYS A 744 -13.18 -22.53 -10.07
CA LYS A 744 -12.04 -21.60 -9.88
C LYS A 744 -11.22 -21.85 -8.58
N GLY A 745 -9.90 -21.97 -8.70
CA GLY A 745 -9.00 -22.30 -7.58
C GLY A 745 -7.63 -21.61 -7.67
N THR A 746 -7.01 -21.36 -6.51
CA THR A 746 -5.67 -20.73 -6.44
C THR A 746 -4.70 -21.62 -5.65
N HIS A 747 -3.52 -21.81 -6.22
CA HIS A 747 -2.34 -22.36 -5.55
C HIS A 747 -1.34 -21.23 -5.35
N SER A 748 -0.96 -20.94 -4.11
CA SER A 748 0.13 -20.01 -3.78
C SER A 748 1.40 -20.81 -3.52
N GLY A 749 2.42 -20.65 -4.34
CA GLY A 749 3.63 -21.47 -4.28
C GLY A 749 4.20 -21.78 -5.66
N ASN A 750 5.50 -22.11 -5.69
CA ASN A 750 6.21 -22.43 -6.92
C ASN A 750 6.02 -23.89 -7.30
N LEU A 751 5.94 -24.14 -8.61
CA LEU A 751 5.85 -25.48 -9.19
C LEU A 751 7.18 -25.87 -9.85
N SER A 752 7.64 -27.08 -9.57
CA SER A 752 8.79 -27.67 -10.25
C SER A 752 8.55 -29.13 -10.62
N ALA A 753 8.64 -29.45 -11.91
CA ALA A 753 8.44 -30.81 -12.40
C ALA A 753 9.59 -31.26 -13.31
N VAL A 754 10.08 -32.49 -13.11
CA VAL A 754 11.08 -33.10 -14.00
C VAL A 754 10.48 -33.43 -15.36
N LYS A 755 9.17 -33.71 -15.43
CA LYS A 755 8.43 -33.89 -16.68
C LYS A 755 7.53 -32.68 -16.97
N ASP A 756 6.23 -32.87 -17.08
CA ASP A 756 5.32 -31.85 -17.60
C ASP A 756 4.48 -31.21 -16.46
N ILE A 757 4.17 -29.91 -16.61
CA ILE A 757 3.15 -29.22 -15.80
C ILE A 757 1.93 -28.96 -16.70
N THR A 758 0.74 -29.32 -16.23
CA THR A 758 -0.54 -29.02 -16.88
C THR A 758 -1.43 -28.21 -15.95
N ILE A 759 -1.89 -27.04 -16.40
CA ILE A 759 -2.76 -26.15 -15.63
C ILE A 759 -4.01 -25.87 -16.47
N ASP A 760 -5.14 -26.41 -16.02
CA ASP A 760 -6.43 -26.23 -16.68
C ASP A 760 -7.00 -24.82 -16.48
N LYS A 761 -7.96 -24.44 -17.33
CA LYS A 761 -8.57 -23.11 -17.32
C LYS A 761 -9.29 -22.83 -16.00
N GLY A 762 -9.04 -21.65 -15.43
CA GLY A 762 -9.68 -21.21 -14.17
C GLY A 762 -8.89 -21.57 -12.91
N VAL A 763 -7.75 -22.24 -13.06
CA VAL A 763 -6.73 -22.36 -12.00
C VAL A 763 -5.76 -21.18 -12.10
N THR A 764 -5.43 -20.60 -10.96
CA THR A 764 -4.36 -19.60 -10.84
C THR A 764 -3.21 -20.19 -10.02
N ILE A 765 -2.00 -20.14 -10.57
CA ILE A 765 -0.75 -20.43 -9.85
C ILE A 765 -0.12 -19.08 -9.48
N ASP A 766 -0.14 -18.78 -8.19
CA ASP A 766 0.50 -17.61 -7.61
C ASP A 766 1.93 -17.96 -7.18
N GLY A 767 2.82 -18.05 -8.17
CA GLY A 767 4.22 -18.47 -8.01
C GLY A 767 4.88 -18.78 -9.36
N ASP A 768 6.16 -19.16 -9.31
CA ASP A 768 6.94 -19.56 -10.49
C ASP A 768 6.59 -20.98 -10.93
N ALA A 769 6.70 -21.28 -12.23
CA ALA A 769 6.54 -22.63 -12.76
C ALA A 769 7.73 -23.03 -13.63
N THR A 770 8.40 -24.13 -13.30
CA THR A 770 9.56 -24.64 -14.05
C THR A 770 9.39 -26.12 -14.39
N ALA A 771 9.42 -26.46 -15.68
CA ALA A 771 9.29 -27.85 -16.11
C ALA A 771 9.90 -28.11 -17.49
N LYS A 772 9.95 -29.39 -17.87
CA LYS A 772 10.36 -29.81 -19.21
C LYS A 772 9.36 -29.36 -20.28
N ARG A 773 8.06 -29.41 -19.97
CA ARG A 773 7.00 -28.80 -20.79
C ARG A 773 5.91 -28.23 -19.89
N ILE A 774 5.42 -27.03 -20.22
CA ILE A 774 4.30 -26.41 -19.50
C ILE A 774 3.12 -26.24 -20.47
N TYR A 775 1.96 -26.84 -20.13
CA TYR A 775 0.69 -26.69 -20.83
C TYR A 775 -0.24 -25.80 -19.99
N GLU A 776 -0.33 -24.53 -20.36
CA GLU A 776 -1.04 -23.50 -19.59
C GLU A 776 -2.32 -23.06 -20.30
N PHE A 777 -3.47 -23.40 -19.72
CA PHE A 777 -4.79 -22.85 -20.08
C PHE A 777 -5.39 -21.98 -18.95
N GLY A 778 -4.83 -22.05 -17.74
CA GLY A 778 -5.07 -21.16 -16.60
C GLY A 778 -4.09 -19.98 -16.55
N ASP A 779 -3.93 -19.36 -15.38
CA ASP A 779 -3.06 -18.19 -15.17
C ASP A 779 -1.87 -18.53 -14.24
N ILE A 780 -0.64 -18.18 -14.63
CA ILE A 780 0.54 -18.17 -13.75
C ILE A 780 0.97 -16.72 -13.51
N THR A 781 1.08 -16.29 -12.24
CA THR A 781 1.45 -14.90 -11.90
C THR A 781 2.97 -14.67 -11.89
N GLY A 782 3.75 -15.73 -11.60
CA GLY A 782 5.21 -15.70 -11.55
C GLY A 782 5.89 -16.04 -12.88
N THR A 783 7.16 -16.41 -12.79
CA THR A 783 8.03 -16.73 -13.93
C THR A 783 7.74 -18.12 -14.46
N VAL A 784 7.49 -18.21 -15.78
CA VAL A 784 7.31 -19.49 -16.49
C VAL A 784 8.61 -19.88 -17.20
N THR A 785 9.25 -20.94 -16.72
CA THR A 785 10.46 -21.52 -17.32
C THR A 785 10.13 -22.85 -18.00
N ASP A 786 9.67 -22.75 -19.26
CA ASP A 786 9.39 -23.91 -20.13
C ASP A 786 10.69 -24.50 -20.72
N LYS A 787 10.69 -25.81 -21.02
CA LYS A 787 11.85 -26.56 -21.55
C LYS A 787 13.08 -26.55 -20.64
N ALA A 788 12.87 -26.44 -19.34
CA ALA A 788 13.91 -26.51 -18.34
C ALA A 788 14.40 -27.95 -18.13
N THR A 789 15.64 -28.09 -17.66
CA THR A 789 16.10 -29.33 -17.01
C THR A 789 15.95 -29.14 -15.51
N VAL A 790 15.06 -29.92 -14.90
CA VAL A 790 14.83 -29.91 -13.45
C VAL A 790 15.49 -31.15 -12.85
N ALA A 791 16.20 -30.99 -11.73
CA ALA A 791 16.82 -32.11 -11.02
C ALA A 791 15.76 -32.93 -10.27
N GLU A 792 15.91 -34.24 -10.26
CA GLU A 792 15.11 -35.13 -9.41
C GLU A 792 15.45 -34.89 -7.93
N ILE A 793 14.43 -34.82 -7.08
CA ILE A 793 14.59 -34.84 -5.62
C ILE A 793 14.45 -36.28 -5.13
N PRO A 794 15.48 -36.89 -4.53
CA PRO A 794 15.38 -38.24 -4.00
C PRO A 794 14.48 -38.29 -2.76
N LEU A 795 13.59 -39.28 -2.68
CA LEU A 795 12.72 -39.47 -1.52
C LEU A 795 13.42 -40.22 -0.38
N PRO A 796 13.00 -40.04 0.88
CA PRO A 796 13.55 -40.73 2.04
C PRO A 796 13.44 -42.25 1.93
N VAL A 797 14.51 -42.97 2.31
CA VAL A 797 14.47 -44.42 2.45
C VAL A 797 14.07 -44.78 3.87
N LEU A 798 12.85 -45.31 4.02
CA LEU A 798 12.36 -45.78 5.31
C LEU A 798 12.85 -47.20 5.62
N SER A 799 13.33 -47.40 6.86
CA SER A 799 13.81 -48.68 7.36
C SER A 799 13.53 -48.82 8.86
N TYR A 800 12.40 -49.42 9.21
CA TYR A 800 12.04 -49.80 10.58
C TYR A 800 11.22 -51.08 10.58
N SER A 801 10.99 -51.66 11.76
CA SER A 801 10.12 -52.83 11.95
C SER A 801 9.20 -52.57 13.13
N ALA A 802 7.96 -53.06 13.02
CA ALA A 802 7.00 -53.08 14.11
C ALA A 802 6.74 -54.53 14.55
N GLY A 803 6.03 -54.65 15.67
CA GLY A 803 5.67 -55.93 16.26
C GLY A 803 5.27 -55.74 17.72
N GLY A 804 4.15 -56.32 18.11
CA GLY A 804 3.58 -56.14 19.43
C GLY A 804 2.15 -56.66 19.49
N PRO A 805 1.46 -56.51 20.63
CA PRO A 805 0.06 -56.88 20.73
C PRO A 805 -0.81 -55.92 19.91
N ASP A 806 -1.89 -56.46 19.33
CA ASP A 806 -2.95 -55.66 18.73
C ASP A 806 -3.66 -54.80 19.79
N LYS A 807 -4.09 -53.61 19.38
CA LYS A 807 -4.78 -52.63 20.22
C LYS A 807 -6.01 -52.11 19.50
N THR A 808 -7.11 -51.98 20.23
CA THR A 808 -8.35 -51.46 19.68
C THR A 808 -8.92 -50.38 20.61
N ALA A 809 -9.12 -49.17 20.07
CA ALA A 809 -10.00 -48.20 20.68
C ALA A 809 -11.43 -48.55 20.26
N HIS A 810 -12.21 -49.10 21.18
CA HIS A 810 -13.57 -49.55 20.86
C HIS A 810 -14.54 -48.39 20.64
N LYS A 811 -15.58 -48.63 19.86
CA LYS A 811 -16.63 -47.67 19.46
C LYS A 811 -17.10 -46.79 20.63
N LYS A 812 -17.07 -45.47 20.44
CA LYS A 812 -17.39 -44.44 21.46
C LYS A 812 -16.51 -44.49 22.74
N GLY A 813 -15.41 -45.24 22.73
CA GLY A 813 -14.46 -45.35 23.83
C GLY A 813 -13.18 -44.56 23.56
N SER A 814 -12.19 -44.75 24.44
CA SER A 814 -10.86 -44.18 24.25
C SER A 814 -9.75 -45.19 24.55
N LEU A 815 -8.60 -44.98 23.94
CA LEU A 815 -7.37 -45.75 24.12
C LEU A 815 -6.21 -44.79 24.23
N THR A 816 -5.36 -44.94 25.25
CA THR A 816 -4.09 -44.23 25.34
C THR A 816 -2.95 -45.20 25.10
N LEU A 817 -2.07 -44.87 24.16
CA LEU A 817 -0.84 -45.63 23.91
C LEU A 817 0.37 -44.84 24.42
N ALA A 818 1.32 -45.56 25.00
CA ALA A 818 2.65 -45.02 25.28
C ALA A 818 3.55 -45.22 24.05
N PRO A 819 4.62 -44.42 23.87
CA PRO A 819 5.61 -44.68 22.83
C PRO A 819 6.15 -46.11 22.89
N GLY A 820 6.31 -46.76 21.74
CA GLY A 820 6.69 -48.18 21.65
C GLY A 820 6.18 -48.90 20.41
N THR A 821 6.29 -50.23 20.44
CA THR A 821 5.95 -51.11 19.32
C THR A 821 4.60 -51.83 19.51
N TYR A 822 3.80 -51.89 18.45
CA TYR A 822 2.44 -52.44 18.42
C TYR A 822 2.23 -53.33 17.18
N GLY A 823 1.25 -54.24 17.28
CA GLY A 823 0.72 -54.98 16.13
C GLY A 823 -0.23 -54.09 15.33
N LYS A 824 -1.47 -54.55 15.12
CA LYS A 824 -2.54 -53.73 14.55
C LYS A 824 -3.10 -52.76 15.59
N VAL A 825 -3.18 -51.47 15.25
CA VAL A 825 -3.88 -50.45 16.03
C VAL A 825 -5.16 -50.07 15.29
N LYS A 826 -6.31 -50.50 15.80
CA LYS A 826 -7.64 -50.16 15.25
C LYS A 826 -8.31 -49.08 16.10
N VAL A 827 -8.84 -48.04 15.46
CA VAL A 827 -9.66 -47.01 16.11
C VAL A 827 -11.08 -47.11 15.55
N GLU A 828 -11.99 -47.75 16.28
CA GLU A 828 -13.36 -47.98 15.83
C GLU A 828 -14.19 -46.69 15.77
N LYS A 829 -15.35 -46.74 15.12
CA LYS A 829 -16.22 -45.58 14.88
C LYS A 829 -16.46 -44.73 16.14
N LYS A 830 -16.20 -43.42 16.07
CA LYS A 830 -16.32 -42.46 17.19
C LYS A 830 -15.42 -42.76 18.41
N ALA A 831 -14.39 -43.61 18.27
CA ALA A 831 -13.42 -43.84 19.34
C ALA A 831 -12.27 -42.82 19.28
N VAL A 832 -11.58 -42.63 20.41
CA VAL A 832 -10.44 -41.70 20.51
C VAL A 832 -9.14 -42.41 20.87
N LEU A 833 -8.12 -42.26 20.05
CA LEU A 833 -6.76 -42.67 20.34
C LEU A 833 -5.94 -41.48 20.86
N TYR A 834 -5.37 -41.60 22.06
CA TYR A 834 -4.48 -40.62 22.65
C TYR A 834 -3.02 -41.09 22.54
N LEU A 835 -2.19 -40.23 21.95
CA LEU A 835 -0.74 -40.42 21.85
C LEU A 835 -0.03 -39.27 22.57
N SER A 836 1.08 -39.56 23.23
CA SER A 836 2.01 -38.57 23.79
C SER A 836 3.32 -38.53 22.99
N ALA A 837 4.11 -37.47 23.14
CA ALA A 837 5.44 -37.34 22.53
C ALA A 837 6.32 -38.61 22.65
N GLY A 838 6.98 -38.96 21.55
CA GLY A 838 7.84 -40.15 21.41
C GLY A 838 7.64 -40.89 20.09
N ASP A 839 8.32 -42.04 19.94
CA ASP A 839 8.25 -42.84 18.71
C ASP A 839 7.28 -44.01 18.87
N TYR A 840 6.42 -44.19 17.88
CA TYR A 840 5.49 -45.31 17.75
C TYR A 840 5.85 -46.12 16.51
N TYR A 841 5.83 -47.44 16.65
CA TYR A 841 6.05 -48.38 15.55
C TYR A 841 4.90 -49.39 15.54
N MET A 842 4.09 -49.42 14.49
CA MET A 842 2.93 -50.31 14.41
C MET A 842 2.87 -51.07 13.09
N ASP A 843 2.35 -52.30 13.12
CA ASP A 843 2.18 -53.09 11.90
C ASP A 843 1.13 -52.45 10.99
N GLU A 844 0.01 -52.02 11.58
CA GLU A 844 -1.12 -51.38 10.89
C GLU A 844 -1.70 -50.26 11.78
N LEU A 845 -2.12 -49.16 11.16
CA LEU A 845 -2.94 -48.10 11.76
C LEU A 845 -4.21 -47.96 10.94
N ASP A 846 -5.33 -48.33 11.54
CA ASP A 846 -6.61 -48.49 10.85
C ASP A 846 -7.69 -47.74 11.64
N THR A 847 -8.41 -46.83 10.98
CA THR A 847 -9.50 -46.06 11.59
C THR A 847 -10.84 -46.44 10.95
N ASP A 848 -11.94 -46.25 11.67
CA ASP A 848 -13.30 -46.27 11.11
C ASP A 848 -13.83 -44.83 11.02
N ASN A 849 -14.93 -44.61 10.29
CA ASN A 849 -15.58 -43.31 10.18
C ASN A 849 -15.76 -42.61 11.54
N PHE A 850 -15.50 -41.29 11.57
CA PHE A 850 -15.62 -40.42 12.75
C PHE A 850 -14.68 -40.77 13.92
N ALA A 851 -13.64 -41.58 13.71
CA ALA A 851 -12.60 -41.78 14.71
C ALA A 851 -11.80 -40.49 14.96
N LYS A 852 -11.16 -40.39 16.13
CA LYS A 852 -10.30 -39.26 16.48
C LYS A 852 -8.96 -39.73 17.03
N ILE A 853 -7.88 -39.10 16.59
CA ILE A 853 -6.54 -39.27 17.12
C ILE A 853 -6.11 -37.93 17.73
N VAL A 854 -5.86 -37.94 19.05
CA VAL A 854 -5.39 -36.77 19.79
C VAL A 854 -3.92 -36.97 20.11
N ILE A 855 -3.10 -36.06 19.63
CA ILE A 855 -1.65 -36.11 19.75
C ILE A 855 -1.20 -35.00 20.67
N ASN A 856 -0.71 -35.36 21.85
CA ASN A 856 -0.18 -34.41 22.82
C ASN A 856 1.33 -34.26 22.64
N VAL A 857 1.75 -33.04 22.28
CA VAL A 857 3.14 -32.61 22.10
C VAL A 857 3.54 -31.55 23.14
N ASP A 858 2.93 -31.58 24.33
CA ASP A 858 3.23 -30.68 25.45
C ASP A 858 4.75 -30.66 25.72
N GLY A 859 5.38 -29.48 25.55
CA GLY A 859 6.82 -29.29 25.69
C GLY A 859 7.59 -29.17 24.37
N GLY A 860 6.91 -29.24 23.22
CA GLY A 860 7.49 -28.99 21.90
C GLY A 860 8.31 -30.15 21.32
N ALA A 861 8.22 -31.35 21.90
CA ALA A 861 8.90 -32.52 21.40
C ALA A 861 8.14 -33.14 20.22
N ALA A 862 8.86 -33.47 19.15
CA ALA A 862 8.30 -34.14 17.98
C ALA A 862 7.79 -35.56 18.30
N ILE A 863 6.83 -36.04 17.51
CA ILE A 863 6.26 -37.39 17.58
C ILE A 863 6.33 -38.05 16.21
N ASN A 864 6.83 -39.29 16.19
CA ASN A 864 6.94 -40.08 14.96
C ASN A 864 6.04 -41.30 15.05
N ILE A 865 5.11 -41.43 14.11
CA ILE A 865 4.18 -42.55 14.00
C ILE A 865 4.59 -43.37 12.77
N ASN A 866 5.24 -44.50 12.99
CA ASN A 866 5.84 -45.33 11.95
C ASN A 866 4.98 -46.57 11.70
N VAL A 867 4.40 -46.69 10.52
CA VAL A 867 3.48 -47.77 10.12
C VAL A 867 4.15 -48.68 9.09
N VAL A 868 4.15 -49.99 9.33
CA VAL A 868 4.89 -50.93 8.47
C VAL A 868 4.09 -51.34 7.23
N LYS A 869 2.79 -51.63 7.37
CA LYS A 869 1.97 -52.23 6.31
C LYS A 869 0.84 -51.33 5.85
N ASP A 870 -0.25 -51.26 6.62
CA ASP A 870 -1.48 -50.58 6.21
C ASP A 870 -1.72 -49.37 7.12
N PHE A 871 -1.76 -48.18 6.51
CA PHE A 871 -2.11 -46.90 7.12
C PHE A 871 -3.37 -46.38 6.42
N GLU A 872 -4.49 -46.39 7.12
CA GLU A 872 -5.82 -46.09 6.57
C GLU A 872 -6.57 -45.09 7.47
N ILE A 873 -6.95 -43.96 6.87
CA ILE A 873 -7.76 -42.91 7.48
C ILE A 873 -9.12 -42.90 6.80
N ASP A 874 -10.15 -43.34 7.51
CA ASP A 874 -11.52 -43.44 6.99
C ASP A 874 -12.23 -42.07 6.98
N ASP A 875 -13.50 -42.03 6.57
CA ASP A 875 -14.23 -40.75 6.44
C ASP A 875 -14.45 -40.04 7.80
N HIS A 876 -14.45 -38.70 7.78
CA HIS A 876 -14.70 -37.82 8.92
C HIS A 876 -13.71 -37.95 10.09
N VAL A 877 -12.54 -38.55 9.89
CA VAL A 877 -11.55 -38.74 10.95
C VAL A 877 -10.89 -37.41 11.33
N GLU A 878 -10.62 -37.22 12.62
CA GLU A 878 -9.90 -36.05 13.14
C GLU A 878 -8.55 -36.45 13.73
N ILE A 879 -7.46 -35.93 13.17
CA ILE A 879 -6.13 -35.96 13.76
C ILE A 879 -5.83 -34.55 14.27
N VAL A 880 -5.84 -34.39 15.60
CA VAL A 880 -5.65 -33.09 16.26
C VAL A 880 -4.42 -33.09 17.14
N ILE A 881 -3.79 -31.93 17.22
CA ILE A 881 -2.54 -31.73 17.94
C ILE A 881 -2.79 -30.81 19.12
N GLU A 882 -2.45 -31.25 20.33
CA GLU A 882 -2.58 -30.46 21.55
C GLU A 882 -1.19 -30.11 22.10
N PRO A 883 -0.99 -28.88 22.62
CA PRO A 883 -1.96 -27.79 22.74
C PRO A 883 -2.00 -26.86 21.52
N TYR A 884 -1.19 -27.13 20.48
CA TYR A 884 -0.87 -26.17 19.42
C TYR A 884 -1.85 -26.12 18.25
N GLY A 885 -2.76 -27.09 18.12
CA GLY A 885 -3.67 -27.18 16.97
C GLY A 885 -2.90 -27.26 15.65
N GLU A 886 -3.35 -26.48 14.67
CA GLU A 886 -2.70 -26.37 13.35
C GLU A 886 -1.22 -25.99 13.41
N LEU A 887 -0.82 -25.13 14.35
CA LEU A 887 0.57 -24.68 14.52
C LEU A 887 1.50 -25.80 14.99
N GLY A 888 0.94 -26.91 15.49
CA GLY A 888 1.72 -28.08 15.90
C GLY A 888 1.97 -29.08 14.77
N SER A 889 1.44 -28.84 13.56
CA SER A 889 1.54 -29.77 12.42
C SER A 889 2.98 -30.12 12.05
N ASN A 890 3.92 -29.19 12.23
CA ASN A 890 5.35 -29.41 12.02
C ASN A 890 6.00 -30.39 13.03
N LEU A 891 5.34 -30.70 14.15
CA LEU A 891 5.85 -31.58 15.21
C LEU A 891 5.40 -33.04 15.08
N VAL A 892 4.50 -33.35 14.14
CA VAL A 892 3.90 -34.68 13.99
C VAL A 892 4.24 -35.25 12.64
N THR A 893 4.81 -36.46 12.61
CA THR A 893 5.16 -37.15 11.36
C THR A 893 4.60 -38.56 11.32
N PHE A 894 3.81 -38.86 10.30
CA PHE A 894 3.35 -40.20 9.94
C PHE A 894 4.24 -40.75 8.83
N SER A 895 4.98 -41.80 9.13
CA SER A 895 5.82 -42.50 8.14
C SER A 895 5.23 -43.86 7.84
N THR A 896 5.18 -44.26 6.56
CA THR A 896 4.72 -45.59 6.19
C THR A 896 5.58 -46.27 5.12
N MET A 897 5.83 -47.57 5.31
CA MET A 897 6.49 -48.43 4.31
C MET A 897 5.51 -49.11 3.33
N GLN A 898 4.22 -48.77 3.42
CA GLN A 898 3.18 -49.19 2.50
C GLN A 898 3.57 -48.91 1.05
N LYS A 899 3.13 -49.78 0.14
CA LYS A 899 3.48 -49.70 -1.30
C LYS A 899 2.32 -49.38 -2.23
N ASN A 900 1.10 -49.43 -1.71
CA ASN A 900 -0.10 -49.28 -2.53
C ASN A 900 -0.58 -47.82 -2.46
N LYS A 901 -1.48 -47.55 -1.52
CA LYS A 901 -2.17 -46.27 -1.39
C LYS A 901 -2.50 -46.00 0.07
N VAL A 902 -2.20 -44.81 0.56
CA VAL A 902 -2.67 -44.26 1.84
C VAL A 902 -3.87 -43.38 1.51
N ASP A 903 -5.06 -43.88 1.82
CA ASP A 903 -6.30 -43.16 1.62
C ASP A 903 -6.62 -42.32 2.85
N ILE A 904 -6.89 -41.04 2.62
CA ILE A 904 -7.46 -40.10 3.58
C ILE A 904 -8.91 -39.85 3.17
N GLY A 905 -9.84 -40.36 3.98
CA GLY A 905 -11.28 -40.32 3.73
C GLY A 905 -11.88 -38.92 3.80
N LYS A 906 -13.07 -38.77 3.22
CA LYS A 906 -13.75 -37.50 2.99
C LYS A 906 -14.03 -36.74 4.27
N TYR A 907 -14.09 -35.42 4.19
CA TYR A 907 -14.37 -34.53 5.33
C TYR A 907 -13.42 -34.71 6.52
N SER A 908 -12.27 -35.37 6.39
CA SER A 908 -11.34 -35.59 7.48
C SER A 908 -10.50 -34.35 7.78
N LEU A 909 -10.02 -34.20 9.02
CA LEU A 909 -9.02 -33.20 9.39
C LEU A 909 -7.71 -33.92 9.71
N VAL A 910 -6.67 -33.67 8.93
CA VAL A 910 -5.35 -34.28 9.11
C VAL A 910 -4.31 -33.19 9.34
N LEU A 911 -3.79 -33.14 10.57
CA LEU A 911 -2.67 -32.29 10.95
C LEU A 911 -1.41 -33.13 11.13
N GLY A 912 -0.34 -32.78 10.40
CA GLY A 912 0.94 -33.47 10.47
C GLY A 912 1.53 -33.78 9.10
N ASN A 913 2.79 -34.23 9.10
CA ASN A 913 3.54 -34.59 7.91
C ASN A 913 3.30 -36.06 7.54
N ILE A 914 3.26 -36.39 6.25
CA ILE A 914 3.12 -37.76 5.73
C ILE A 914 4.34 -38.13 4.88
N ILE A 915 5.04 -39.20 5.25
CA ILE A 915 6.19 -39.75 4.53
C ILE A 915 5.84 -41.17 4.06
N ALA A 916 5.48 -41.31 2.79
CA ALA A 916 5.02 -42.54 2.15
C ALA A 916 5.77 -42.78 0.82
N PRO A 917 7.11 -42.92 0.82
CA PRO A 917 7.95 -42.84 -0.38
C PRO A 917 7.71 -43.95 -1.41
N LYS A 918 6.87 -44.94 -1.10
CA LYS A 918 6.52 -46.07 -1.99
C LYS A 918 5.03 -46.20 -2.27
N ALA A 919 4.19 -45.31 -1.72
CA ALA A 919 2.74 -45.37 -1.90
C ALA A 919 2.21 -44.06 -2.51
N GLU A 920 1.04 -44.17 -3.13
CA GLU A 920 0.20 -43.00 -3.41
C GLU A 920 -0.41 -42.49 -2.09
N VAL A 921 -0.40 -41.17 -1.87
CA VAL A 921 -1.20 -40.52 -0.82
C VAL A 921 -2.37 -39.83 -1.51
N HIS A 922 -3.59 -40.21 -1.12
CA HIS A 922 -4.82 -39.76 -1.75
C HIS A 922 -5.71 -39.06 -0.74
N PHE A 923 -6.02 -37.80 -1.03
CA PHE A 923 -6.93 -36.98 -0.23
C PHE A 923 -8.29 -36.94 -0.92
N SER A 924 -9.30 -37.51 -0.26
CA SER A 924 -10.66 -37.55 -0.80
C SER A 924 -11.38 -36.21 -0.63
N ASP A 925 -12.49 -36.02 -1.34
CA ASP A 925 -13.27 -34.77 -1.33
C ASP A 925 -13.44 -34.13 0.06
N GLU A 926 -13.31 -32.80 0.13
CA GLU A 926 -13.59 -31.96 1.31
C GLU A 926 -12.74 -32.28 2.55
N THR A 927 -11.66 -33.03 2.39
CA THR A 927 -10.62 -33.23 3.42
C THR A 927 -9.92 -31.91 3.73
N GLN A 928 -9.48 -31.70 4.97
CA GLN A 928 -8.65 -30.58 5.37
C GLN A 928 -7.27 -31.09 5.78
N PHE A 929 -6.21 -30.57 5.15
CA PHE A 929 -4.85 -30.99 5.43
C PHE A 929 -3.94 -29.79 5.72
N ARG A 930 -3.20 -29.89 6.82
CA ARG A 930 -2.07 -28.99 7.10
C ARG A 930 -0.83 -29.78 7.51
N GLY A 931 0.24 -29.62 6.72
CA GLY A 931 1.50 -30.35 6.89
C GLY A 931 2.28 -30.43 5.60
N THR A 932 3.15 -31.43 5.48
CA THR A 932 3.92 -31.74 4.26
C THR A 932 3.69 -33.18 3.83
N VAL A 933 3.81 -33.45 2.53
CA VAL A 933 3.68 -34.81 1.97
C VAL A 933 4.89 -35.18 1.12
N CYS A 934 5.51 -36.30 1.45
CA CYS A 934 6.52 -36.94 0.63
C CYS A 934 6.04 -38.34 0.22
N ALA A 935 5.75 -38.56 -1.07
CA ALA A 935 5.06 -39.78 -1.51
C ALA A 935 5.48 -40.25 -2.90
N ALA A 936 5.19 -41.51 -3.25
CA ALA A 936 5.39 -41.94 -4.64
C ALA A 936 4.45 -41.17 -5.58
N LYS A 937 3.18 -40.99 -5.19
CA LYS A 937 2.18 -40.17 -5.90
C LYS A 937 1.38 -39.36 -4.91
N VAL A 938 0.88 -38.21 -5.33
CA VAL A 938 -0.11 -37.44 -4.56
C VAL A 938 -1.30 -37.11 -5.45
N THR A 939 -2.49 -37.44 -4.96
CA THR A 939 -3.75 -37.14 -5.62
C THR A 939 -4.65 -36.41 -4.62
N VAL A 940 -5.18 -35.26 -5.01
CA VAL A 940 -6.04 -34.40 -4.20
C VAL A 940 -7.36 -34.19 -4.94
N GLU A 941 -8.47 -34.67 -4.37
CA GLU A 941 -9.81 -34.50 -4.93
C GLU A 941 -10.41 -33.10 -4.61
N GLU A 942 -11.70 -32.91 -4.89
CA GLU A 942 -12.36 -31.60 -4.92
C GLU A 942 -12.55 -31.02 -3.52
N GLY A 943 -12.40 -29.70 -3.41
CA GLY A 943 -12.70 -28.98 -2.17
C GLY A 943 -11.72 -29.22 -1.01
N VAL A 944 -10.52 -29.75 -1.25
CA VAL A 944 -9.52 -30.05 -0.20
C VAL A 944 -8.59 -28.86 0.10
N PRO A 945 -8.76 -28.07 1.19
CA PRO A 945 -7.79 -27.05 1.54
C PRO A 945 -6.48 -27.71 1.95
N PHE A 946 -5.39 -27.32 1.30
CA PHE A 946 -4.10 -28.00 1.41
C PHE A 946 -3.01 -26.99 1.77
N LEU A 947 -2.66 -26.89 3.06
CA LEU A 947 -1.76 -25.84 3.57
C LEU A 947 -0.43 -26.40 4.10
N HIS A 948 0.66 -25.68 3.84
CA HIS A 948 1.95 -25.96 4.45
C HIS A 948 1.89 -25.67 5.96
N HIS A 949 2.72 -26.32 6.78
CA HIS A 949 2.71 -26.07 8.23
C HIS A 949 3.07 -24.62 8.57
N ASP A 950 3.88 -23.96 7.75
CA ASP A 950 4.26 -22.54 7.90
C ASP A 950 3.32 -21.56 7.16
N SER A 951 2.24 -22.05 6.54
CA SER A 951 1.28 -21.18 5.86
C SER A 951 0.71 -20.14 6.85
N PRO A 952 0.65 -18.85 6.46
CA PRO A 952 -0.01 -17.82 7.25
C PRO A 952 -1.54 -17.96 7.24
N ALA A 953 -2.09 -18.75 6.31
CA ALA A 953 -3.49 -19.08 6.27
C ALA A 953 -3.86 -20.09 7.38
N SER A 954 -5.13 -20.07 7.77
CA SER A 954 -5.71 -21.10 8.63
C SER A 954 -6.65 -21.96 7.81
N LEU A 955 -6.78 -23.24 8.17
CA LEU A 955 -7.76 -24.09 7.52
C LEU A 955 -9.16 -23.48 7.68
N PRO A 956 -10.00 -23.50 6.63
CA PRO A 956 -11.35 -22.98 6.72
C PRO A 956 -12.12 -23.77 7.78
N LYS A 957 -13.13 -23.13 8.41
CA LYS A 957 -14.00 -23.86 9.34
C LYS A 957 -14.60 -25.05 8.63
N ARG A 958 -14.38 -26.25 9.17
CA ARG A 958 -14.90 -27.51 8.64
C ARG A 958 -16.40 -27.41 8.42
N VAL A 959 -16.84 -27.52 7.17
CA VAL A 959 -18.25 -27.58 6.79
C VAL A 959 -18.63 -29.05 6.81
N VAL A 960 -19.37 -29.44 7.84
CA VAL A 960 -19.88 -30.81 7.97
C VAL A 960 -21.31 -30.83 7.44
N PRO A 961 -21.70 -31.78 6.58
CA PRO A 961 -23.10 -31.95 6.15
C PRO A 961 -24.05 -32.07 7.36
N LEU A 962 -25.26 -31.48 7.26
CA LEU A 962 -26.21 -31.40 8.38
C LEU A 962 -26.61 -32.78 8.95
N ASP A 963 -26.69 -33.79 8.09
CA ASP A 963 -26.99 -35.17 8.49
C ASP A 963 -25.84 -35.79 9.31
N ASP A 964 -24.59 -35.40 9.01
CA ASP A 964 -23.40 -35.80 9.75
C ASP A 964 -23.23 -34.97 11.04
N GLU A 965 -23.69 -33.72 11.07
CA GLU A 965 -23.66 -32.85 12.26
C GLU A 965 -24.51 -33.42 13.40
N LEU A 966 -25.65 -34.05 13.10
CA LEU A 966 -26.45 -34.82 14.06
C LEU A 966 -25.69 -36.05 14.60
N GLU A 967 -24.83 -36.65 13.78
CA GLU A 967 -24.01 -37.79 14.18
C GLU A 967 -22.78 -37.35 15.01
N LEU A 968 -22.22 -36.16 14.74
CA LEU A 968 -21.13 -35.50 15.45
C LEU A 968 -21.56 -34.83 16.78
N ALA A 969 -22.79 -34.33 16.90
CA ALA A 969 -23.31 -33.75 18.15
C ALA A 969 -23.42 -34.79 19.28
N GLU A 970 -23.38 -36.08 18.95
CA GLU A 970 -23.37 -37.20 19.91
C GLU A 970 -21.96 -37.49 20.50
N LEU A 971 -20.96 -36.65 20.19
CA LEU A 971 -19.52 -36.87 20.39
C LEU A 971 -18.91 -36.01 21.51
N GLU A 972 -19.72 -35.32 22.35
CA GLU A 972 -19.19 -34.72 23.58
C GLU A 972 -18.72 -35.81 24.55
N ILE A 973 -17.43 -36.11 24.49
CA ILE A 973 -16.76 -37.02 25.41
C ILE A 973 -16.69 -36.33 26.76
N VAL A 974 -17.66 -36.68 27.60
CA VAL A 974 -17.67 -36.33 29.01
C VAL A 974 -16.43 -36.98 29.66
N PRO A 975 -15.53 -36.20 30.29
CA PRO A 975 -14.39 -36.75 31.02
C PRO A 975 -14.86 -37.82 32.02
N SER A 976 -14.11 -38.91 32.19
CA SER A 976 -14.53 -39.96 33.13
C SER A 976 -14.24 -39.62 34.61
N ALA A 977 -13.47 -38.56 34.86
CA ALA A 977 -13.05 -38.13 36.20
C ALA A 977 -12.79 -36.62 36.26
N PHE A 978 -12.81 -36.06 37.47
CA PHE A 978 -12.34 -34.71 37.74
C PHE A 978 -10.81 -34.61 37.61
N SER A 979 -10.29 -33.55 36.99
CA SER A 979 -8.85 -33.30 36.92
C SER A 979 -8.50 -31.80 36.93
N LEU A 980 -7.34 -31.45 37.48
CA LEU A 980 -6.74 -30.12 37.41
C LEU A 980 -5.33 -30.24 36.82
N SER A 981 -5.06 -29.54 35.72
CA SER A 981 -3.77 -29.53 35.04
C SER A 981 -2.82 -28.48 35.63
N GLN A 982 -1.52 -28.64 35.38
CA GLN A 982 -0.54 -27.59 35.67
C GLN A 982 -0.83 -26.37 34.79
N ASN A 983 -0.70 -25.17 35.33
CA ASN A 983 -0.87 -23.95 34.55
C ASN A 983 0.31 -23.78 33.58
N TYR A 984 0.05 -23.24 32.39
CA TYR A 984 1.09 -22.98 31.40
C TYR A 984 0.95 -21.58 30.78
N PRO A 985 2.06 -20.83 30.63
CA PRO A 985 3.41 -21.16 31.09
C PRO A 985 3.53 -21.23 32.64
N ASN A 986 4.57 -21.89 33.17
CA ASN A 986 4.93 -21.89 34.58
C ASN A 986 6.44 -22.20 34.77
N PRO A 987 7.29 -21.21 35.12
CA PRO A 987 6.93 -19.85 35.49
C PRO A 987 6.29 -19.04 34.36
N PHE A 988 5.48 -18.04 34.69
CA PHE A 988 4.76 -17.21 33.71
C PHE A 988 5.01 -15.72 33.92
N ASN A 989 4.81 -14.92 32.87
CA ASN A 989 4.91 -13.46 32.88
C ASN A 989 4.13 -12.83 31.70
N PRO A 990 3.08 -12.01 31.90
CA PRO A 990 2.23 -11.89 33.09
C PRO A 990 1.01 -12.83 33.05
N THR A 991 0.79 -13.58 31.97
CA THR A 991 -0.42 -14.41 31.77
C THR A 991 -0.12 -15.91 31.80
N THR A 992 -1.05 -16.70 32.33
CA THR A 992 -1.01 -18.17 32.34
C THR A 992 -2.41 -18.73 32.17
N VAL A 993 -2.53 -19.96 31.68
CA VAL A 993 -3.81 -20.66 31.52
C VAL A 993 -3.89 -21.83 32.49
N ILE A 994 -5.00 -21.94 33.22
CA ILE A 994 -5.33 -23.04 34.13
C ILE A 994 -6.41 -23.90 33.46
N ARG A 995 -6.16 -25.21 33.31
CA ARG A 995 -7.11 -26.16 32.69
C ARG A 995 -7.62 -27.18 33.71
N TYR A 996 -8.90 -27.55 33.61
CA TYR A 996 -9.54 -28.55 34.46
C TYR A 996 -10.65 -29.30 33.71
N GLN A 997 -11.01 -30.51 34.18
CA GLN A 997 -12.03 -31.36 33.57
C GLN A 997 -13.12 -31.74 34.58
N LEU A 998 -14.36 -31.81 34.11
CA LEU A 998 -15.55 -32.15 34.90
C LEU A 998 -16.28 -33.36 34.28
N PRO A 999 -16.48 -34.47 35.00
CA PRO A 999 -17.20 -35.64 34.51
C PRO A 999 -18.72 -35.49 34.57
N ALA A 1000 -19.23 -34.46 35.22
CA ALA A 1000 -20.63 -34.09 35.30
C ALA A 1000 -20.74 -32.59 35.58
N SER A 1001 -21.86 -31.98 35.26
CA SER A 1001 -22.11 -30.58 35.62
C SER A 1001 -21.99 -30.41 37.14
N SER A 1002 -21.21 -29.42 37.58
CA SER A 1002 -20.80 -29.26 38.97
C SER A 1002 -20.68 -27.78 39.34
N GLU A 1003 -21.00 -27.44 40.59
CA GLU A 1003 -20.64 -26.14 41.15
C GLU A 1003 -19.11 -26.06 41.31
N VAL A 1004 -18.47 -25.12 40.61
CA VAL A 1004 -17.02 -24.93 40.58
C VAL A 1004 -16.62 -23.62 41.25
N LYS A 1005 -15.63 -23.71 42.13
CA LYS A 1005 -14.92 -22.56 42.69
C LYS A 1005 -13.42 -22.70 42.48
N LEU A 1006 -12.84 -21.83 41.65
CA LEU A 1006 -11.40 -21.74 41.39
C LEU A 1006 -10.86 -20.42 41.92
N SER A 1007 -9.93 -20.49 42.86
CA SER A 1007 -9.36 -19.32 43.54
C SER A 1007 -7.84 -19.38 43.61
N ILE A 1008 -7.20 -18.21 43.45
CA ILE A 1008 -5.76 -17.98 43.60
C ILE A 1008 -5.47 -17.46 45.01
N TYR A 1009 -4.42 -17.97 45.63
CA TYR A 1009 -3.94 -17.60 46.96
C TYR A 1009 -2.44 -17.29 46.91
N ASN A 1010 -1.99 -16.37 47.77
CA ASN A 1010 -0.57 -16.14 48.00
C ASN A 1010 0.01 -17.15 49.02
N THR A 1011 1.31 -17.08 49.30
CA THR A 1011 2.00 -17.99 50.24
C THR A 1011 1.54 -17.89 51.69
N THR A 1012 0.88 -16.80 52.10
CA THR A 1012 0.31 -16.64 53.45
C THR A 1012 -1.13 -17.15 53.54
N GLY A 1013 -1.68 -17.68 52.44
CA GLY A 1013 -3.05 -18.19 52.37
C GLY A 1013 -4.10 -17.10 52.17
N GLN A 1014 -3.71 -15.86 51.87
CA GLN A 1014 -4.65 -14.79 51.54
C GLN A 1014 -5.19 -15.01 50.12
N LEU A 1015 -6.52 -14.86 49.97
CA LEU A 1015 -7.20 -14.92 48.68
C LEU A 1015 -6.77 -13.72 47.82
N VAL A 1016 -6.21 -14.02 46.65
CA VAL A 1016 -5.75 -13.03 45.67
C VAL A 1016 -6.85 -12.73 44.65
N ARG A 1017 -7.37 -13.77 43.99
CA ARG A 1017 -8.41 -13.65 42.97
C ARG A 1017 -9.30 -14.88 42.93
N THR A 1018 -10.60 -14.69 42.70
CA THR A 1018 -11.48 -15.82 42.31
C THR A 1018 -11.69 -15.77 40.81
N LEU A 1019 -11.31 -16.85 40.13
CA LEU A 1019 -11.37 -16.93 38.66
C LEU A 1019 -12.69 -17.54 38.17
N VAL A 1020 -13.24 -18.49 38.94
CA VAL A 1020 -14.52 -19.15 38.65
C VAL A 1020 -15.29 -19.31 39.96
N ASN A 1021 -16.59 -19.00 39.95
CA ASN A 1021 -17.49 -19.20 41.08
C ASN A 1021 -18.93 -19.38 40.56
N GLY A 1022 -19.30 -20.60 40.19
CA GLY A 1022 -20.61 -20.91 39.63
C GLY A 1022 -20.74 -22.34 39.10
N GLU A 1023 -21.92 -22.68 38.59
CA GLU A 1023 -22.20 -23.98 37.97
C GLU A 1023 -21.55 -24.07 36.59
N MET A 1024 -20.78 -25.13 36.34
CA MET A 1024 -20.10 -25.39 35.07
C MET A 1024 -20.61 -26.70 34.46
N PRO A 1025 -20.81 -26.80 33.14
CA PRO A 1025 -21.22 -28.04 32.48
C PRO A 1025 -20.13 -29.11 32.51
N ALA A 1026 -20.52 -30.37 32.33
CA ALA A 1026 -19.55 -31.47 32.13
C ALA A 1026 -18.66 -31.16 30.91
N GLY A 1027 -17.37 -31.50 30.96
CA GLY A 1027 -16.43 -31.21 29.88
C GLY A 1027 -15.09 -30.65 30.34
N SER A 1028 -14.27 -30.23 29.38
CA SER A 1028 -12.96 -29.61 29.61
C SER A 1028 -13.08 -28.09 29.64
N HIS A 1029 -12.39 -27.45 30.59
CA HIS A 1029 -12.46 -26.01 30.84
C HIS A 1029 -11.05 -25.41 30.92
N ALA A 1030 -10.91 -24.15 30.46
CA ALA A 1030 -9.67 -23.38 30.53
C ALA A 1030 -9.97 -21.95 30.97
N ILE A 1031 -9.13 -21.40 31.86
CA ILE A 1031 -9.29 -20.03 32.37
C ILE A 1031 -7.92 -19.35 32.50
N SER A 1032 -7.82 -18.11 32.02
CA SER A 1032 -6.59 -17.33 32.09
C SER A 1032 -6.49 -16.54 33.40
N TRP A 1033 -5.28 -16.42 33.92
CA TRP A 1033 -4.94 -15.46 34.97
C TRP A 1033 -3.82 -14.54 34.49
N ASP A 1034 -4.03 -13.24 34.64
CA ASP A 1034 -3.20 -12.13 34.16
C ASP A 1034 -2.34 -11.48 35.26
N ALA A 1035 -2.08 -12.24 36.33
CA ALA A 1035 -1.37 -11.78 37.51
C ALA A 1035 -2.02 -10.56 38.20
N THR A 1036 -3.35 -10.41 38.17
CA THR A 1036 -4.07 -9.38 38.94
C THR A 1036 -4.88 -9.95 40.10
N ASP A 1037 -5.10 -9.13 41.13
CA ASP A 1037 -6.01 -9.41 42.25
C ASP A 1037 -7.48 -9.09 41.90
N ASN A 1038 -8.40 -9.28 42.85
CA ASN A 1038 -9.84 -8.95 42.66
C ASN A 1038 -10.11 -7.45 42.40
N SER A 1039 -9.17 -6.55 42.66
CA SER A 1039 -9.27 -5.12 42.38
C SER A 1039 -8.67 -4.75 41.01
N GLY A 1040 -8.21 -5.74 40.24
CA GLY A 1040 -7.53 -5.54 38.95
C GLY A 1040 -6.08 -5.06 39.10
N GLN A 1041 -5.50 -5.05 40.30
CA GLN A 1041 -4.13 -4.61 40.52
C GLN A 1041 -3.15 -5.77 40.32
N ARG A 1042 -2.02 -5.52 39.66
CA ARG A 1042 -0.97 -6.52 39.47
C ARG A 1042 -0.39 -6.97 40.81
N VAL A 1043 -0.19 -8.27 40.95
CA VAL A 1043 0.42 -8.89 42.13
C VAL A 1043 1.93 -9.02 41.97
N ALA A 1044 2.67 -9.08 43.07
CA ALA A 1044 4.13 -9.15 43.04
C ALA A 1044 4.63 -10.49 42.47
N SER A 1045 5.78 -10.50 41.80
CA SER A 1045 6.45 -11.74 41.40
C SER A 1045 6.68 -12.66 42.60
N GLY A 1046 6.48 -13.96 42.42
CA GLY A 1046 6.53 -14.91 43.51
C GLY A 1046 5.70 -16.16 43.28
N VAL A 1047 5.59 -16.97 44.33
CA VAL A 1047 4.85 -18.22 44.33
C VAL A 1047 3.40 -17.97 44.74
N TYR A 1048 2.48 -18.55 44.00
CA TYR A 1048 1.05 -18.57 44.30
C TYR A 1048 0.51 -20.00 44.22
N LEU A 1049 -0.66 -20.21 44.81
CA LEU A 1049 -1.40 -21.46 44.77
C LEU A 1049 -2.76 -21.23 44.14
N TYR A 1050 -3.24 -22.16 43.33
CA TYR A 1050 -4.62 -22.18 42.88
C TYR A 1050 -5.30 -23.42 43.40
N ILE A 1051 -6.52 -23.24 43.91
CA ILE A 1051 -7.34 -24.31 44.50
C ILE A 1051 -8.65 -24.35 43.73
N ILE A 1052 -8.99 -25.52 43.20
CA ILE A 1052 -10.29 -25.81 42.62
C ILE A 1052 -11.12 -26.65 43.59
N ARG A 1053 -12.40 -26.33 43.69
CA ARG A 1053 -13.43 -27.18 44.30
C ARG A 1053 -14.51 -27.42 43.27
N ALA A 1054 -14.89 -28.68 43.04
CA ALA A 1054 -15.96 -29.05 42.12
C ALA A 1054 -16.86 -30.13 42.74
N GLY A 1055 -18.17 -29.87 42.78
CA GLY A 1055 -19.13 -30.76 43.45
C GLY A 1055 -18.85 -30.93 44.95
N ASP A 1056 -19.37 -32.02 45.54
CA ASP A 1056 -19.33 -32.22 47.00
C ASP A 1056 -17.97 -32.71 47.55
N ALA A 1057 -17.09 -33.24 46.70
CA ALA A 1057 -15.91 -33.99 47.15
C ALA A 1057 -14.58 -33.67 46.46
N PHE A 1058 -14.56 -33.04 45.27
CA PHE A 1058 -13.31 -32.80 44.55
C PHE A 1058 -12.67 -31.50 45.01
N VAL A 1059 -11.47 -31.60 45.60
CA VAL A 1059 -10.61 -30.47 45.95
C VAL A 1059 -9.19 -30.79 45.49
N GLN A 1060 -8.63 -29.95 44.63
CA GLN A 1060 -7.24 -30.07 44.18
C GLN A 1060 -6.55 -28.71 44.20
N GLN A 1061 -5.24 -28.72 44.49
CA GLN A 1061 -4.42 -27.53 44.48
C GLN A 1061 -3.15 -27.74 43.67
N ARG A 1062 -2.65 -26.66 43.06
CA ARG A 1062 -1.36 -26.65 42.36
C ARG A 1062 -0.65 -25.31 42.55
N LYS A 1063 0.65 -25.30 42.29
CA LYS A 1063 1.54 -24.15 42.46
C LYS A 1063 1.76 -23.46 41.12
N LEU A 1064 1.80 -22.13 41.12
CA LEU A 1064 2.21 -21.32 39.97
C LEU A 1064 3.25 -20.27 40.39
N ILE A 1065 4.16 -19.92 39.47
CA ILE A 1065 5.33 -19.07 39.71
C ILE A 1065 5.28 -17.88 38.75
N LEU A 1066 5.04 -16.69 39.29
CA LEU A 1066 5.05 -15.44 38.52
C LEU A 1066 6.47 -14.86 38.50
N MET A 1067 7.05 -14.66 37.32
CA MET A 1067 8.32 -13.95 37.13
C MET A 1067 8.07 -12.54 36.60
N LYS A 1068 8.99 -11.63 36.91
CA LYS A 1068 8.96 -10.25 36.40
C LYS A 1068 9.58 -10.18 35.02
#